data_AF-A0A537GLI1-F1
#
_entry.id   AF-A0A537GLI1-F1
#
_cell.length_a   1.000
_cell.length_b   1.000
_cell.length_c   1.000
_cell.angle_alpha   90.00
_cell.angle_beta   90.00
_cell.angle_gamma   90.00
#
_symmetry.space_group_name_H-M   'P 1'
#
loop_
_entity.id
_entity.type
_entity.pdbx_description
1 polymer ?
#
loop_
_entity_poly.entity_id
_entity_poly.type
_entity_poly.pdbx_seq_one_letter_code
_entity_poly.pdbx_strand_id
1 'polypeptide(L)'
;MVRAKAEAETAKNILNTRTRQIESLQNQGEQIQNNFKELPTALRNLTAQRLSLETKFEAANAKAEKLNTALQNARESLSADAKTHESLDAEIAALERELSTFIATSKGSSAKLDLTASHLQTLEARHQEFSNLAEELKKRIREMEKLGKEEEKRLQDIEGKAKEYTELKDQRHKEIDEALDVAKRARVTVTEFNTQRNIADTLQAEEKALQKLEEMAEEGALKGVLGRLQELIKYSEEYSKAIEAASAGWMRALVVRDLEVAIKCVESLKRTKLGRAKIIPLDDLEIPPGNDDYEQTPGIVGPLSSVIKSEKGLASAVEFVFGDTMLATNQRAAFLSAAKGLRCVVISGDLYEPGGGLESGYYRAPFDASTLIPRSNVLEGLERTVKSLESIVQRSRSELDRLESEIVKLREDRVSTSKTREALTRDVEMAQRSLERTRLSLQQTKKRIDSLQNSMQHEQELLEEIAQKQGEIKRRLSMREEELAKLKIEQRRTAIMAMERERDQAVAEAEALLREKLALDSKVASTQSTLDTLKPGYDQVRIQLRALETEIRREESRVEVANKKSEELRQEMSKLTEEKARLVDALASVGQERTKYEDRFSEIEKSLSQLIDRMDPLNSNVSELKAGLRELETQLTMLTSQLRNLGFEKPLET
;
A
#
# COMPACT_ATOMS: atom_id res chain seq x y z
N MET A 1 58.14 -51.25 -143.06
CA MET A 1 57.22 -52.22 -142.42
C MET A 1 57.51 -52.45 -140.93
N VAL A 2 58.74 -52.77 -140.51
CA VAL A 2 59.08 -53.02 -139.08
C VAL A 2 58.80 -51.82 -138.16
N ARG A 3 59.11 -50.60 -138.60
CA ARG A 3 58.91 -49.36 -137.83
C ARG A 3 57.43 -49.04 -137.55
N ALA A 4 56.55 -49.29 -138.51
CA ALA A 4 55.10 -49.06 -138.39
C ALA A 4 54.41 -50.09 -137.47
N LYS A 5 54.94 -51.31 -137.35
CA LYS A 5 54.38 -52.36 -136.49
C LYS A 5 54.69 -52.11 -134.99
N ALA A 6 55.87 -51.58 -134.69
CA ALA A 6 56.27 -51.20 -133.32
C ALA A 6 55.50 -49.97 -132.77
N GLU A 7 55.18 -49.00 -133.63
CA GLU A 7 54.36 -47.84 -133.27
C GLU A 7 52.91 -48.22 -132.93
N ALA A 8 52.34 -49.23 -133.59
CA ALA A 8 50.99 -49.73 -133.27
C ALA A 8 50.93 -50.48 -131.93
N GLU A 9 51.96 -51.25 -131.58
CA GLU A 9 52.02 -52.04 -130.34
C GLU A 9 52.21 -51.17 -129.10
N THR A 10 53.03 -50.12 -129.20
CA THR A 10 53.24 -49.14 -128.13
C THR A 10 51.99 -48.31 -127.85
N ALA A 11 51.28 -47.86 -128.89
CA ALA A 11 50.01 -47.15 -128.74
C ALA A 11 48.91 -48.03 -128.08
N LYS A 12 48.87 -49.33 -128.42
CA LYS A 12 47.90 -50.28 -127.83
C LYS A 12 48.12 -50.52 -126.33
N ASN A 13 49.37 -50.57 -125.89
CA ASN A 13 49.69 -50.68 -124.46
C ASN A 13 49.31 -49.41 -123.68
N ILE A 14 49.57 -48.22 -124.23
CA ILE A 14 49.16 -46.95 -123.63
C ILE A 14 47.63 -46.88 -123.48
N LEU A 15 46.88 -47.37 -124.47
CA LEU A 15 45.42 -47.42 -124.41
C LEU A 15 44.92 -48.24 -123.22
N ASN A 16 45.46 -49.45 -123.01
CA ASN A 16 45.06 -50.34 -121.91
C ASN A 16 45.33 -49.74 -120.52
N THR A 17 46.44 -49.04 -120.33
CA THR A 17 46.74 -48.37 -119.05
C THR A 17 45.80 -47.20 -118.79
N ARG A 18 45.43 -46.45 -119.83
CA ARG A 18 44.48 -45.32 -119.72
C ARG A 18 43.05 -45.78 -119.47
N THR A 19 42.60 -46.88 -120.05
CA THR A 19 41.27 -47.47 -119.79
C THR A 19 41.12 -47.90 -118.32
N ARG A 20 42.14 -48.53 -117.73
CA ARG A 20 42.13 -48.89 -116.29
C ARG A 20 42.11 -47.66 -115.37
N GLN A 21 42.73 -46.56 -115.78
CA GLN A 21 42.67 -45.29 -115.02
C GLN A 21 41.28 -44.66 -115.06
N ILE A 22 40.55 -44.77 -116.16
CA ILE A 22 39.15 -44.33 -116.26
C ILE A 22 38.26 -45.14 -115.32
N GLU A 23 38.35 -46.47 -115.31
CA GLU A 23 37.54 -47.33 -114.42
C GLU A 23 37.78 -46.99 -112.92
N SER A 24 39.03 -46.74 -112.54
CA SER A 24 39.37 -46.33 -111.17
C SER A 24 38.77 -44.97 -110.79
N LEU A 25 38.88 -43.97 -111.67
CA LEU A 25 38.32 -42.63 -111.46
C LEU A 25 36.78 -42.63 -111.49
N GLN A 26 36.15 -43.50 -112.28
CA GLN A 26 34.69 -43.68 -112.29
C GLN A 26 34.19 -44.24 -110.96
N ASN A 27 34.86 -45.27 -110.42
CA ASN A 27 34.52 -45.80 -109.09
C ASN A 27 34.70 -44.75 -107.97
N GLN A 28 35.75 -43.93 -108.03
CA GLN A 28 35.92 -42.81 -107.09
C GLN A 28 34.81 -41.75 -107.26
N GLY A 29 34.42 -41.44 -108.49
CA GLY A 29 33.33 -40.51 -108.79
C GLY A 29 31.97 -40.98 -108.26
N GLU A 30 31.64 -42.27 -108.40
CA GLU A 30 30.40 -42.85 -107.89
C GLU A 30 30.35 -42.87 -106.35
N GLN A 31 31.47 -43.20 -105.69
CA GLN A 31 31.55 -43.14 -104.23
C GLN A 31 31.34 -41.72 -103.70
N ILE A 32 31.95 -40.71 -104.33
CA ILE A 32 31.77 -39.30 -103.95
C ILE A 32 30.32 -38.85 -104.23
N GLN A 33 29.71 -39.29 -105.34
CA GLN A 33 28.34 -38.93 -105.69
C GLN A 33 27.29 -39.52 -104.74
N ASN A 34 27.47 -40.76 -104.29
CA ASN A 34 26.57 -41.39 -103.32
C ASN A 34 26.63 -40.67 -101.96
N ASN A 35 27.84 -40.30 -101.51
CA ASN A 35 28.00 -39.51 -100.29
C ASN A 35 27.41 -38.09 -100.44
N PHE A 36 27.47 -37.50 -101.65
CA PHE A 36 26.96 -36.15 -101.90
C PHE A 36 25.42 -36.05 -101.94
N LYS A 37 24.68 -37.11 -102.30
CA LYS A 37 23.21 -37.05 -102.47
C LYS A 37 22.46 -36.82 -101.15
N GLU A 38 22.97 -37.32 -100.03
CA GLU A 38 22.26 -37.29 -98.74
C GLU A 38 22.61 -36.06 -97.88
N LEU A 39 23.78 -35.45 -98.09
CA LEU A 39 24.29 -34.32 -97.32
C LEU A 39 23.43 -33.02 -97.42
N PRO A 40 22.92 -32.59 -98.60
CA PRO A 40 22.10 -31.37 -98.71
C PRO A 40 20.76 -31.47 -97.98
N THR A 41 20.13 -32.64 -97.99
CA THR A 41 18.88 -32.92 -97.27
C THR A 41 19.11 -32.95 -95.76
N ALA A 42 20.20 -33.57 -95.31
CA ALA A 42 20.60 -33.57 -93.90
C ALA A 42 20.86 -32.13 -93.39
N LEU A 43 21.55 -31.30 -94.19
CA LEU A 43 21.82 -29.90 -93.86
C LEU A 43 20.54 -29.07 -93.71
N ARG A 44 19.56 -29.24 -94.61
CA ARG A 44 18.25 -28.55 -94.50
C ARG A 44 17.51 -28.93 -93.21
N ASN A 45 17.47 -30.22 -92.87
CA ASN A 45 16.82 -30.69 -91.65
C ASN A 45 17.51 -30.17 -90.38
N LEU A 46 18.84 -30.21 -90.33
CA LEU A 46 19.62 -29.65 -89.21
C LEU A 46 19.41 -28.13 -89.08
N THR A 47 19.31 -27.41 -90.20
CA THR A 47 19.08 -25.95 -90.19
C THR A 47 17.67 -25.61 -89.67
N ALA A 48 16.65 -26.39 -90.04
CA ALA A 48 15.29 -26.21 -89.54
C ALA A 48 15.18 -26.53 -88.04
N GLN A 49 15.83 -27.61 -87.58
CA GLN A 49 15.92 -27.94 -86.16
C GLN A 49 16.61 -26.82 -85.37
N ARG A 50 17.69 -26.24 -85.92
CA ARG A 50 18.39 -25.10 -85.30
C ARG A 50 17.46 -23.90 -85.13
N LEU A 51 16.71 -23.53 -86.16
CA LEU A 51 15.78 -22.40 -86.09
C LEU A 51 14.71 -22.62 -85.02
N SER A 52 14.19 -23.85 -84.89
CA SER A 52 13.23 -24.20 -83.85
C SER A 52 13.83 -24.11 -82.44
N LEU A 53 15.09 -24.55 -82.25
CA LEU A 53 15.80 -24.42 -80.98
C LEU A 53 16.11 -22.96 -80.64
N GLU A 54 16.42 -22.11 -81.63
CA GLU A 54 16.61 -20.67 -81.45
C GLU A 54 15.37 -20.03 -80.82
N THR A 55 14.20 -20.28 -81.40
CA THR A 55 12.94 -19.68 -80.89
C THR A 55 12.60 -20.15 -79.48
N LYS A 56 12.88 -21.43 -79.15
CA LYS A 56 12.70 -21.97 -77.79
C LYS A 56 13.69 -21.36 -76.81
N PHE A 57 14.96 -21.21 -77.22
CA PHE A 57 15.99 -20.56 -76.41
C PHE A 57 15.64 -19.10 -76.12
N GLU A 58 15.26 -18.32 -77.14
CA GLU A 58 14.83 -16.93 -76.97
C GLU A 58 13.63 -16.79 -76.03
N ALA A 59 12.63 -17.68 -76.15
CA ALA A 59 11.48 -17.70 -75.26
C ALA A 59 11.85 -18.04 -73.80
N ALA A 60 12.68 -19.06 -73.59
CA ALA A 60 13.17 -19.44 -72.26
C ALA A 60 14.03 -18.33 -71.63
N ASN A 61 14.91 -17.71 -72.41
CA ASN A 61 15.76 -16.62 -71.98
C ASN A 61 14.94 -15.35 -71.65
N ALA A 62 13.94 -15.01 -72.47
CA ALA A 62 13.03 -13.90 -72.18
C ALA A 62 12.19 -14.13 -70.91
N LYS A 63 11.80 -15.39 -70.64
CA LYS A 63 11.15 -15.77 -69.38
C LYS A 63 12.09 -15.59 -68.19
N ALA A 64 13.34 -16.02 -68.31
CA ALA A 64 14.36 -15.85 -67.27
C ALA A 64 14.62 -14.36 -66.96
N GLU A 65 14.77 -13.50 -67.98
CA GLU A 65 14.94 -12.05 -67.83
C GLU A 65 13.74 -11.37 -67.15
N LYS A 66 12.51 -11.72 -67.52
CA LYS A 66 11.29 -11.23 -66.86
C LYS A 66 11.23 -11.65 -65.39
N LEU A 67 11.58 -12.89 -65.08
CA LEU A 67 11.63 -13.36 -63.69
C LEU A 67 12.76 -12.68 -62.91
N ASN A 68 13.90 -12.38 -63.54
CA ASN A 68 15.01 -11.69 -62.90
C ASN A 68 14.65 -10.25 -62.51
N THR A 69 14.01 -9.50 -63.43
CA THR A 69 13.51 -8.15 -63.16
C THR A 69 12.40 -8.15 -62.10
N ALA A 70 11.48 -9.10 -62.16
CA ALA A 70 10.44 -9.26 -61.13
C ALA A 70 11.03 -9.59 -59.75
N LEU A 71 12.03 -10.47 -59.68
CA LEU A 71 12.75 -10.81 -58.46
C LEU A 71 13.52 -9.62 -57.88
N GLN A 72 14.16 -8.82 -58.73
CA GLN A 72 14.86 -7.62 -58.27
C GLN A 72 13.90 -6.63 -57.63
N ASN A 73 12.78 -6.31 -58.30
CA ASN A 73 11.75 -5.42 -57.75
C ASN A 73 11.13 -5.99 -56.45
N ALA A 74 10.89 -7.30 -56.39
CA ALA A 74 10.35 -7.96 -55.20
C ALA A 74 11.35 -7.92 -54.03
N ARG A 75 12.65 -8.10 -54.27
CA ARG A 75 13.71 -7.98 -53.26
C ARG A 75 13.87 -6.56 -52.75
N GLU A 76 13.81 -5.56 -53.64
CA GLU A 76 13.87 -4.15 -53.26
C GLU A 76 12.66 -3.75 -52.40
N SER A 77 11.44 -4.17 -52.79
CA SER A 77 10.24 -3.98 -51.96
C SER A 77 10.35 -4.70 -50.61
N LEU A 78 10.82 -5.95 -50.58
CA LEU A 78 11.00 -6.69 -49.33
C LEU A 78 12.03 -6.03 -48.42
N SER A 79 13.11 -5.47 -48.97
CA SER A 79 14.13 -4.74 -48.22
C SER A 79 13.56 -3.46 -47.59
N ALA A 80 12.75 -2.70 -48.35
CA ALA A 80 12.06 -1.53 -47.82
C ALA A 80 11.06 -1.91 -46.71
N ASP A 81 10.23 -2.94 -46.96
CA ASP A 81 9.28 -3.46 -45.98
C ASP A 81 9.98 -3.98 -44.72
N ALA A 82 11.13 -4.67 -44.86
CA ALA A 82 11.92 -5.17 -43.73
C ALA A 82 12.45 -4.03 -42.84
N LYS A 83 12.91 -2.92 -43.43
CA LYS A 83 13.28 -1.73 -42.66
C LYS A 83 12.08 -1.13 -41.93
N THR A 84 10.93 -1.08 -42.58
CA THR A 84 9.70 -0.58 -41.92
C THR A 84 9.25 -1.50 -40.79
N HIS A 85 9.38 -2.82 -40.95
CA HIS A 85 9.08 -3.81 -39.92
C HIS A 85 10.01 -3.65 -38.71
N GLU A 86 11.30 -3.49 -38.93
CA GLU A 86 12.27 -3.24 -37.85
C GLU A 86 11.96 -1.93 -37.09
N SER A 87 11.56 -0.87 -37.80
CA SER A 87 11.13 0.37 -37.15
C SER A 87 9.82 0.22 -36.36
N LEU A 88 8.85 -0.50 -36.90
CA LEU A 88 7.57 -0.74 -36.23
C LEU A 88 7.74 -1.64 -35.00
N ASP A 89 8.56 -2.69 -35.08
CA ASP A 89 8.93 -3.53 -33.93
C ASP A 89 9.61 -2.71 -32.84
N ALA A 90 10.52 -1.80 -33.21
CA ALA A 90 11.18 -0.91 -32.25
C ALA A 90 10.17 0.06 -31.58
N GLU A 91 9.22 0.61 -32.34
CA GLU A 91 8.14 1.45 -31.80
C GLU A 91 7.20 0.66 -30.88
N ILE A 92 6.80 -0.56 -31.26
CA ILE A 92 5.98 -1.45 -30.45
C ILE A 92 6.69 -1.78 -29.14
N ALA A 93 7.96 -2.20 -29.20
CA ALA A 93 8.75 -2.52 -28.01
C ALA A 93 8.93 -1.30 -27.08
N ALA A 94 9.04 -0.09 -27.64
CA ALA A 94 9.09 1.14 -26.84
C ALA A 94 7.75 1.41 -26.14
N LEU A 95 6.63 1.28 -26.85
CA LEU A 95 5.28 1.44 -26.29
C LEU A 95 4.95 0.38 -25.23
N GLU A 96 5.37 -0.88 -25.43
CA GLU A 96 5.20 -1.95 -24.44
C GLU A 96 5.96 -1.67 -23.14
N ARG A 97 7.20 -1.16 -23.25
CA ARG A 97 7.98 -0.73 -22.08
C ARG A 97 7.30 0.41 -21.35
N GLU A 98 6.81 1.42 -22.08
CA GLU A 98 6.07 2.55 -21.52
C GLU A 98 4.76 2.08 -20.86
N LEU A 99 4.02 1.17 -21.48
CA LEU A 99 2.83 0.59 -20.89
C LEU A 99 3.15 -0.17 -19.59
N SER A 100 4.24 -0.93 -19.58
CA SER A 100 4.70 -1.68 -18.41
C SER A 100 5.04 -0.76 -17.22
N THR A 101 5.72 0.37 -17.47
CA THR A 101 6.02 1.35 -16.41
C THR A 101 4.75 2.00 -15.88
N PHE A 102 3.78 2.33 -16.74
CA PHE A 102 2.48 2.83 -16.30
C PHE A 102 1.65 1.80 -15.53
N ILE A 103 1.73 0.52 -15.88
CA ILE A 103 1.07 -0.56 -15.12
C ILE A 103 1.71 -0.72 -13.74
N ALA A 104 3.03 -0.67 -13.65
CA ALA A 104 3.75 -0.77 -12.39
C ALA A 104 3.42 0.42 -11.45
N THR A 105 3.42 1.64 -11.98
CA THR A 105 3.04 2.85 -11.23
C THR A 105 1.58 2.81 -10.79
N SER A 106 0.65 2.44 -11.67
CA SER A 106 -0.77 2.26 -11.32
C SER A 106 -0.97 1.26 -10.18
N LYS A 107 -0.29 0.09 -10.22
CA LYS A 107 -0.34 -0.89 -9.11
C LYS A 107 0.20 -0.31 -7.81
N GLY A 108 1.29 0.45 -7.87
CA GLY A 108 1.86 1.13 -6.71
C GLY A 108 0.91 2.15 -6.08
N SER A 109 0.30 3.00 -6.91
CA SER A 109 -0.71 3.98 -6.48
C SER A 109 -1.96 3.31 -5.90
N SER A 110 -2.44 2.22 -6.51
CA SER A 110 -3.57 1.44 -5.99
C SER A 110 -3.27 0.86 -4.59
N ALA A 111 -2.10 0.25 -4.40
CA ALA A 111 -1.71 -0.29 -3.10
C ALA A 111 -1.57 0.81 -2.04
N LYS A 112 -1.10 1.99 -2.43
CA LYS A 112 -1.03 3.17 -1.55
C LYS A 112 -2.43 3.67 -1.17
N LEU A 113 -3.38 3.67 -2.11
CA LEU A 113 -4.78 3.98 -1.83
C LEU A 113 -5.40 2.99 -0.84
N ASP A 114 -5.20 1.68 -1.04
CA ASP A 114 -5.74 0.67 -0.13
C ASP A 114 -5.18 0.81 1.30
N LEU A 115 -3.87 1.06 1.42
CA LEU A 115 -3.24 1.30 2.72
C LEU A 115 -3.75 2.59 3.38
N THR A 116 -3.86 3.67 2.62
CA THR A 116 -4.36 4.96 3.15
C THR A 116 -5.84 4.88 3.53
N ALA A 117 -6.66 4.14 2.78
CA ALA A 117 -8.06 3.87 3.11
C ALA A 117 -8.19 3.08 4.42
N SER A 118 -7.37 2.05 4.63
CA SER A 118 -7.34 1.28 5.88
C SER A 118 -6.90 2.15 7.08
N HIS A 119 -5.88 2.99 6.90
CA HIS A 119 -5.45 3.95 7.91
C HIS A 119 -6.55 4.98 8.22
N LEU A 120 -7.26 5.46 7.20
CA LEU A 120 -8.37 6.40 7.34
C LEU A 120 -9.49 5.79 8.17
N GLN A 121 -9.93 4.57 7.84
CA GLN A 121 -10.95 3.84 8.59
C GLN A 121 -10.58 3.67 10.08
N THR A 122 -9.31 3.35 10.35
CA THR A 122 -8.80 3.22 11.72
C THR A 122 -8.86 4.56 12.48
N LEU A 123 -8.48 5.66 11.82
CA LEU A 123 -8.54 7.00 12.42
C LEU A 123 -9.98 7.49 12.61
N GLU A 124 -10.89 7.18 11.70
CA GLU A 124 -12.31 7.49 11.82
C GLU A 124 -12.95 6.74 13.00
N ALA A 125 -12.65 5.45 13.16
CA ALA A 125 -13.08 4.68 14.33
C ALA A 125 -12.56 5.30 15.63
N ARG A 126 -11.27 5.65 15.68
CA ARG A 126 -10.66 6.32 16.84
C ARG A 126 -11.26 7.70 17.11
N HIS A 127 -11.57 8.46 16.06
CA HIS A 127 -12.26 9.75 16.19
C HIS A 127 -13.64 9.55 16.82
N GLN A 128 -14.39 8.53 16.40
CA GLN A 128 -15.68 8.20 16.98
C GLN A 128 -15.57 7.79 18.45
N GLU A 129 -14.58 6.97 18.81
CA GLU A 129 -14.31 6.60 20.21
C GLU A 129 -14.03 7.83 21.08
N PHE A 130 -13.16 8.74 20.62
CA PHE A 130 -12.89 9.97 21.36
C PHE A 130 -14.09 10.90 21.43
N SER A 131 -14.92 10.94 20.39
CA SER A 131 -16.18 11.72 20.38
C SER A 131 -17.14 11.19 21.44
N ASN A 132 -17.32 9.87 21.50
CA ASN A 132 -18.17 9.22 22.50
C ASN A 132 -17.62 9.45 23.92
N LEU A 133 -16.30 9.32 24.11
CA LEU A 133 -15.64 9.59 25.40
C LEU A 133 -15.83 11.04 25.84
N ALA A 134 -15.73 12.00 24.91
CA ALA A 134 -15.94 13.42 25.22
C ALA A 134 -17.39 13.71 25.66
N GLU A 135 -18.39 13.11 25.02
CA GLU A 135 -19.79 13.25 25.45
C GLU A 135 -20.07 12.60 26.80
N GLU A 136 -19.52 11.41 27.06
CA GLU A 136 -19.64 10.75 28.36
C GLU A 136 -18.98 11.58 29.48
N LEU A 137 -17.79 12.13 29.23
CA LEU A 137 -17.12 13.03 30.18
C LEU A 137 -17.94 14.29 30.44
N LYS A 138 -18.53 14.92 29.41
CA LYS A 138 -19.42 16.08 29.59
C LYS A 138 -20.63 15.72 30.45
N LYS A 139 -21.24 14.55 30.23
CA LYS A 139 -22.38 14.09 31.02
C LYS A 139 -22.01 13.91 32.49
N ARG A 140 -20.89 13.21 32.76
CA ARG A 140 -20.37 13.03 34.12
C ARG A 140 -20.04 14.35 34.82
N ILE A 141 -19.42 15.29 34.11
CA ILE A 141 -19.13 16.64 34.65
C ILE A 141 -20.44 17.32 35.08
N ARG A 142 -21.47 17.32 34.22
CA ARG A 142 -22.78 17.92 34.56
C ARG A 142 -23.44 17.24 35.77
N GLU A 143 -23.35 15.92 35.88
CA GLU A 143 -23.90 15.18 37.02
C GLU A 143 -23.15 15.52 38.31
N MET A 144 -21.82 15.51 38.29
CA MET A 144 -20.99 15.89 39.45
C MET A 144 -21.18 17.35 39.85
N GLU A 145 -21.34 18.27 38.89
CA GLU A 145 -21.65 19.68 39.18
C GLU A 145 -23.03 19.86 39.82
N LYS A 146 -24.03 19.05 39.44
CA LYS A 146 -25.34 19.04 40.11
C LYS A 146 -25.23 18.55 41.55
N LEU A 147 -24.56 17.40 41.77
CA LEU A 147 -24.30 16.87 43.11
C LEU A 147 -23.52 17.87 43.95
N GLY A 148 -22.52 18.54 43.38
CA GLY A 148 -21.76 19.59 44.07
C GLY A 148 -22.63 20.77 44.52
N LYS A 149 -23.62 21.17 43.72
CA LYS A 149 -24.60 22.21 44.11
C LYS A 149 -25.56 21.74 45.19
N GLU A 150 -25.97 20.47 45.16
CA GLU A 150 -26.81 19.87 46.20
C GLU A 150 -26.09 19.81 47.54
N GLU A 151 -24.82 19.38 47.56
CA GLU A 151 -24.00 19.36 48.77
C GLU A 151 -23.68 20.77 49.29
N GLU A 152 -23.46 21.75 48.40
CA GLU A 152 -23.29 23.16 48.80
C GLU A 152 -24.56 23.72 49.48
N LYS A 153 -25.74 23.41 48.93
CA LYS A 153 -27.02 23.80 49.55
C LYS A 153 -27.19 23.12 50.91
N ARG A 154 -26.87 21.83 51.01
CA ARG A 154 -26.92 21.08 52.27
C ARG A 154 -25.99 21.70 53.32
N LEU A 155 -24.80 22.13 52.91
CA LEU A 155 -23.84 22.79 53.80
C LEU A 155 -24.39 24.12 54.32
N GLN A 156 -25.03 24.93 53.46
CA GLN A 156 -25.72 26.16 53.86
C GLN A 156 -26.86 25.90 54.85
N ASP A 157 -27.68 24.86 54.61
CA ASP A 157 -28.77 24.46 55.50
C ASP A 157 -28.24 24.01 56.88
N ILE A 158 -27.14 23.24 56.91
CA ILE A 158 -26.47 22.83 58.15
C ILE A 158 -25.93 24.03 58.91
N GLU A 159 -25.26 24.97 58.22
CA GLU A 159 -24.73 26.19 58.84
C GLU A 159 -25.85 27.10 59.37
N GLY A 160 -26.98 27.18 58.68
CA GLY A 160 -28.18 27.88 59.14
C GLY A 160 -28.73 27.29 60.44
N LYS A 161 -28.98 25.97 60.46
CA LYS A 161 -29.46 25.26 61.65
C LYS A 161 -28.50 25.33 62.82
N ALA A 162 -27.19 25.22 62.56
CA ALA A 162 -26.18 25.31 63.60
C ALA A 162 -26.17 26.69 64.28
N LYS A 163 -26.38 27.77 63.51
CA LYS A 163 -26.53 29.13 64.06
C LYS A 163 -27.80 29.26 64.89
N GLU A 164 -28.94 28.83 64.36
CA GLU A 164 -30.23 28.86 65.06
C GLU A 164 -30.18 28.12 66.40
N TYR A 165 -29.61 26.91 66.42
CA TYR A 165 -29.48 26.14 67.66
C TYR A 165 -28.48 26.76 68.65
N THR A 166 -27.44 27.43 68.16
CA THR A 166 -26.49 28.15 69.03
C THR A 166 -27.16 29.36 69.68
N GLU A 167 -27.94 30.13 68.92
CA GLU A 167 -28.71 31.26 69.46
C GLU A 167 -29.76 30.80 70.48
N LEU A 168 -30.48 29.72 70.17
CA LEU A 168 -31.46 29.13 71.09
C LEU A 168 -30.79 28.59 72.36
N LYS A 169 -29.61 27.97 72.23
CA LYS A 169 -28.80 27.52 73.37
C LYS A 169 -28.42 28.69 74.28
N ASP A 170 -27.98 29.80 73.71
CA ASP A 170 -27.58 30.99 74.48
C ASP A 170 -28.78 31.63 75.17
N GLN A 171 -29.95 31.66 74.52
CA GLN A 171 -31.20 32.13 75.12
C GLN A 171 -31.62 31.25 76.30
N ARG A 172 -31.58 29.92 76.15
CA ARG A 172 -31.95 28.97 77.21
C ARG A 172 -31.01 29.04 78.41
N HIS A 173 -29.72 29.28 78.19
CA HIS A 173 -28.76 29.55 79.27
C HIS A 173 -29.16 30.78 80.08
N LYS A 174 -29.48 31.91 79.43
CA LYS A 174 -29.93 33.13 80.11
C LYS A 174 -31.21 32.90 80.92
N GLU A 175 -32.19 32.21 80.34
CA GLU A 175 -33.45 31.86 81.04
C GLU A 175 -33.19 31.03 82.30
N ILE A 176 -32.24 30.09 82.26
CA ILE A 176 -31.86 29.28 83.43
C ILE A 176 -31.18 30.14 84.50
N ASP A 177 -30.24 30.99 84.12
CA ASP A 177 -29.50 31.84 85.06
C ASP A 177 -30.45 32.80 85.78
N GLU A 178 -31.39 33.42 85.04
CA GLU A 178 -32.44 34.27 85.61
C GLU A 178 -33.36 33.49 86.55
N ALA A 179 -33.84 32.31 86.13
CA ALA A 179 -34.71 31.47 86.96
C ALA A 179 -34.01 30.99 88.25
N LEU A 180 -32.72 30.66 88.18
CA LEU A 180 -31.90 30.28 89.33
C LEU A 180 -31.70 31.44 90.30
N ASP A 181 -31.43 32.65 89.80
CA ASP A 181 -31.29 33.83 90.65
C ASP A 181 -32.59 34.20 91.36
N VAL A 182 -33.72 34.16 90.65
CA VAL A 182 -35.05 34.39 91.25
C VAL A 182 -35.36 33.30 92.30
N ALA A 183 -35.11 32.02 91.98
CA ALA A 183 -35.33 30.93 92.92
C ALA A 183 -34.45 31.04 94.17
N LYS A 184 -33.20 31.52 94.02
CA LYS A 184 -32.28 31.76 95.14
C LYS A 184 -32.81 32.87 96.06
N ARG A 185 -33.21 34.02 95.48
CA ARG A 185 -33.80 35.13 96.25
C ARG A 185 -35.06 34.70 96.99
N ALA A 186 -35.97 34.01 96.30
CA ALA A 186 -37.18 33.47 96.90
C ALA A 186 -36.88 32.49 98.04
N ARG A 187 -35.87 31.62 97.91
CA ARG A 187 -35.47 30.69 98.97
C ARG A 187 -34.94 31.37 100.22
N VAL A 188 -34.10 32.40 100.07
CA VAL A 188 -33.61 33.20 101.20
C VAL A 188 -34.79 33.80 101.96
N THR A 189 -35.73 34.40 101.23
CA THR A 189 -36.95 34.96 101.82
C THR A 189 -37.83 33.90 102.50
N VAL A 190 -38.01 32.71 101.92
CA VAL A 190 -38.70 31.58 102.58
C VAL A 190 -38.01 31.19 103.88
N THR A 191 -36.67 31.12 103.90
CA THR A 191 -35.93 30.77 105.12
C THR A 191 -36.04 31.83 106.21
N GLU A 192 -35.98 33.12 105.86
CA GLU A 192 -36.18 34.24 106.79
C GLU A 192 -37.61 34.24 107.36
N PHE A 193 -38.62 33.96 106.55
CA PHE A 193 -40.00 33.88 107.04
C PHE A 193 -40.22 32.68 107.96
N ASN A 194 -39.64 31.52 107.65
CA ASN A 194 -39.75 30.34 108.51
C ASN A 194 -39.08 30.56 109.87
N THR A 195 -37.94 31.27 109.93
CA THR A 195 -37.27 31.57 111.20
C THR A 195 -38.09 32.57 112.04
N GLN A 196 -38.64 33.61 111.42
CA GLN A 196 -39.54 34.55 112.10
C GLN A 196 -40.80 33.87 112.66
N ARG A 197 -41.44 32.99 111.87
CA ARG A 197 -42.60 32.21 112.29
C ARG A 197 -42.32 31.35 113.52
N ASN A 198 -41.19 30.64 113.53
CA ASN A 198 -40.82 29.80 114.68
C ASN A 198 -40.64 30.60 115.98
N ILE A 199 -40.10 31.82 115.90
CA ILE A 199 -39.95 32.71 117.07
C ILE A 199 -41.31 33.23 117.55
N ALA A 200 -42.22 33.56 116.64
CA ALA A 200 -43.56 34.00 117.00
C ALA A 200 -44.38 32.87 117.65
N ASP A 201 -44.26 31.64 117.14
CA ASP A 201 -44.96 30.47 117.66
C ASP A 201 -44.53 30.12 119.10
N THR A 202 -43.26 30.32 119.47
CA THR A 202 -42.80 30.07 120.85
C THR A 202 -43.30 31.11 121.85
N LEU A 203 -43.27 32.40 121.50
CA LEU A 203 -43.76 33.48 122.37
C LEU A 203 -45.28 33.39 122.61
N GLN A 204 -46.06 32.99 121.60
CA GLN A 204 -47.50 32.79 121.77
C GLN A 204 -47.85 31.60 122.68
N ALA A 205 -46.97 30.62 122.85
CA ALA A 205 -47.29 29.40 123.59
C ALA A 205 -47.46 29.65 125.10
N GLU A 206 -46.74 30.60 125.68
CA GLU A 206 -46.85 30.98 127.10
C GLU A 206 -48.13 31.80 127.39
N GLU A 207 -48.45 32.78 126.53
CA GLU A 207 -49.67 33.58 126.69
C GLU A 207 -50.94 32.73 126.47
N LYS A 208 -50.94 31.85 125.46
CA LYS A 208 -52.05 30.90 125.22
C LYS A 208 -52.25 29.94 126.39
N ALA A 209 -51.21 29.60 127.12
CA ALA A 209 -51.30 28.71 128.28
C ALA A 209 -52.04 29.39 129.45
N LEU A 210 -51.72 30.65 129.75
CA LEU A 210 -52.42 31.43 130.77
C LEU A 210 -53.87 31.72 130.37
N GLN A 211 -54.09 32.20 129.14
CA GLN A 211 -55.44 32.51 128.64
C GLN A 211 -56.35 31.27 128.68
N LYS A 212 -55.84 30.09 128.35
CA LYS A 212 -56.66 28.87 128.38
C LYS A 212 -57.01 28.44 129.81
N LEU A 213 -56.12 28.64 130.78
CA LEU A 213 -56.44 28.37 132.18
C LEU A 213 -57.53 29.31 132.71
N GLU A 214 -57.52 30.57 132.27
CA GLU A 214 -58.56 31.56 132.59
C GLU A 214 -59.90 31.22 131.94
N GLU A 215 -59.91 30.87 130.65
CA GLU A 215 -61.12 30.38 129.97
C GLU A 215 -61.70 29.15 130.68
N MET A 216 -60.86 28.18 131.06
CA MET A 216 -61.29 26.99 131.81
C MET A 216 -61.82 27.34 133.22
N ALA A 217 -61.35 28.44 133.82
CA ALA A 217 -61.88 28.94 135.08
C ALA A 217 -63.24 29.62 134.89
N GLU A 218 -63.40 30.45 133.86
CA GLU A 218 -64.67 31.10 133.49
C GLU A 218 -65.76 30.09 133.12
N GLU A 219 -65.40 29.04 132.38
CA GLU A 219 -66.27 27.90 132.04
C GLU A 219 -66.61 27.01 133.26
N GLY A 220 -66.00 27.29 134.43
CA GLY A 220 -66.27 26.59 135.69
C GLY A 220 -65.60 25.22 135.82
N ALA A 221 -64.70 24.86 134.90
CA ALA A 221 -63.92 23.61 134.96
C ALA A 221 -62.80 23.68 136.01
N LEU A 222 -62.23 24.86 136.25
CA LEU A 222 -61.24 25.13 137.29
C LEU A 222 -61.83 26.08 138.34
N LYS A 223 -62.62 25.54 139.27
CA LYS A 223 -63.18 26.33 140.39
C LYS A 223 -62.10 26.64 141.42
N GLY A 224 -61.97 27.92 141.77
CA GLY A 224 -60.99 28.39 142.76
C GLY A 224 -59.82 29.17 142.17
N VAL A 225 -59.79 29.39 140.85
CA VAL A 225 -58.91 30.39 140.22
C VAL A 225 -59.50 31.78 140.46
N LEU A 226 -58.66 32.73 140.85
CA LEU A 226 -59.09 34.11 141.16
C LEU A 226 -58.74 35.11 140.06
N GLY A 227 -57.68 34.84 139.30
CA GLY A 227 -57.20 35.70 138.21
C GLY A 227 -55.69 35.91 138.27
N ARG A 228 -55.15 36.73 137.36
CA ARG A 228 -53.72 37.08 137.37
C ARG A 228 -53.41 38.06 138.49
N LEU A 229 -52.23 37.93 139.10
CA LEU A 229 -51.83 38.83 140.20
C LEU A 229 -51.91 40.31 139.81
N GLN A 230 -51.49 40.68 138.60
CA GLN A 230 -51.53 42.06 138.09
C GLN A 230 -52.94 42.68 138.05
N GLU A 231 -53.99 41.86 137.90
CA GLU A 231 -55.39 42.30 137.86
C GLU A 231 -56.00 42.40 139.26
N LEU A 232 -55.41 41.70 140.23
CA LEU A 232 -55.90 41.56 141.59
C LEU A 232 -55.29 42.56 142.59
N ILE A 233 -54.23 43.28 142.20
CA ILE A 233 -53.54 44.26 143.05
C ILE A 233 -53.61 45.67 142.46
N LYS A 234 -53.55 46.70 143.32
CA LYS A 234 -53.50 48.11 142.91
C LYS A 234 -52.34 48.84 143.57
N TYR A 235 -51.62 49.64 142.81
CA TYR A 235 -50.50 50.45 143.28
C TYR A 235 -50.44 51.79 142.54
N SER A 236 -49.73 52.77 143.11
CA SER A 236 -49.50 54.06 142.45
C SER A 236 -48.56 53.89 141.25
N GLU A 237 -48.82 54.62 140.16
CA GLU A 237 -47.98 54.60 138.95
C GLU A 237 -46.50 54.95 139.25
N GLU A 238 -46.26 55.79 140.26
CA GLU A 238 -44.92 56.13 140.76
C GLU A 238 -44.10 54.88 141.11
N TYR A 239 -44.73 53.86 141.71
CA TYR A 239 -44.06 52.62 142.11
C TYR A 239 -44.08 51.54 141.03
N SER A 240 -44.68 51.80 139.86
CA SER A 240 -44.90 50.76 138.83
C SER A 240 -43.60 50.09 138.38
N LYS A 241 -42.50 50.84 138.24
CA LYS A 241 -41.21 50.29 137.81
C LYS A 241 -40.57 49.42 138.89
N ALA A 242 -40.64 49.88 140.14
CA ALA A 242 -40.14 49.14 141.29
C ALA A 242 -40.92 47.83 141.49
N ILE A 243 -42.24 47.86 141.34
CA ILE A 243 -43.11 46.69 141.47
C ILE A 243 -42.85 45.69 140.33
N GLU A 244 -42.78 46.16 139.08
CA GLU A 244 -42.52 45.27 137.94
C GLU A 244 -41.17 44.56 138.07
N ALA A 245 -40.10 45.31 138.40
CA ALA A 245 -38.78 44.76 138.63
C ALA A 245 -38.75 43.77 139.80
N ALA A 246 -39.31 44.16 140.96
CA ALA A 246 -39.34 43.31 142.15
C ALA A 246 -40.15 42.02 141.93
N SER A 247 -41.18 42.06 141.09
CA SER A 247 -42.04 40.91 140.84
C SER A 247 -41.36 39.76 140.11
N ALA A 248 -40.23 39.98 139.42
CA ALA A 248 -39.54 38.96 138.62
C ALA A 248 -40.49 38.12 137.72
N GLY A 249 -41.51 38.76 137.14
CA GLY A 249 -42.51 38.11 136.28
C GLY A 249 -43.63 37.36 137.02
N TRP A 250 -43.71 37.46 138.34
CA TRP A 250 -44.85 36.93 139.12
C TRP A 250 -46.12 37.78 138.98
N MET A 251 -46.04 38.99 138.43
CA MET A 251 -47.23 39.79 138.08
C MET A 251 -48.21 39.06 137.15
N ARG A 252 -47.68 38.22 136.25
CA ARG A 252 -48.49 37.39 135.33
C ARG A 252 -48.88 36.03 135.91
N ALA A 253 -48.51 35.75 137.16
CA ALA A 253 -48.85 34.49 137.79
C ALA A 253 -50.35 34.39 138.05
N LEU A 254 -50.90 33.20 137.86
CA LEU A 254 -52.30 32.90 138.12
C LEU A 254 -52.49 32.63 139.61
N VAL A 255 -53.29 33.45 140.28
CA VAL A 255 -53.59 33.29 141.71
C VAL A 255 -54.78 32.34 141.85
N VAL A 256 -54.62 31.32 142.69
CA VAL A 256 -55.62 30.30 142.97
C VAL A 256 -55.83 30.16 144.47
N ARG A 257 -56.96 29.59 144.87
CA ARG A 257 -57.36 29.48 146.28
C ARG A 257 -56.41 28.60 147.09
N ASP A 258 -56.16 27.38 146.64
CA ASP A 258 -55.41 26.36 147.37
C ASP A 258 -54.50 25.55 146.42
N LEU A 259 -53.64 24.71 147.02
CA LEU A 259 -52.71 23.83 146.34
C LEU A 259 -53.41 22.80 145.47
N GLU A 260 -54.62 22.36 145.85
CA GLU A 260 -55.40 21.40 145.07
C GLU A 260 -55.80 21.99 143.71
N VAL A 261 -56.23 23.25 143.68
CA VAL A 261 -56.55 23.99 142.45
C VAL A 261 -55.28 24.24 141.63
N ALA A 262 -54.14 24.55 142.27
CA ALA A 262 -52.87 24.72 141.56
C ALA A 262 -52.44 23.43 140.84
N ILE A 263 -52.55 22.27 141.49
CA ILE A 263 -52.25 20.97 140.88
C ILE A 263 -53.17 20.71 139.68
N LYS A 264 -54.47 20.99 139.79
CA LYS A 264 -55.43 20.86 138.67
C LYS A 264 -55.08 21.75 137.48
N CYS A 265 -54.59 22.96 137.73
CA CYS A 265 -54.09 23.85 136.69
C CYS A 265 -52.85 23.26 136.01
N VAL A 266 -51.89 22.74 136.78
CA VAL A 266 -50.68 22.09 136.24
C VAL A 266 -51.02 20.83 135.43
N GLU A 267 -51.94 19.99 135.91
CA GLU A 267 -52.43 18.82 135.17
C GLU A 267 -53.12 19.23 133.87
N SER A 268 -53.91 20.31 133.90
CA SER A 268 -54.56 20.85 132.72
C SER A 268 -53.53 21.29 131.68
N LEU A 269 -52.52 22.08 132.07
CA LEU A 269 -51.43 22.51 131.20
C LEU A 269 -50.67 21.32 130.60
N LYS A 270 -50.35 20.30 131.40
CA LYS A 270 -49.65 19.09 130.91
C LYS A 270 -50.52 18.27 129.96
N ARG A 271 -51.81 18.11 130.25
CA ARG A 271 -52.76 17.34 129.42
C ARG A 271 -53.00 18.01 128.08
N THR A 272 -53.14 19.34 128.08
CA THR A 272 -53.34 20.13 126.86
C THR A 272 -52.03 20.50 126.16
N LYS A 273 -50.87 20.15 126.77
CA LYS A 273 -49.52 20.50 126.31
C LYS A 273 -49.34 22.01 126.08
N LEU A 274 -50.00 22.81 126.92
CA LEU A 274 -49.96 24.26 126.85
C LEU A 274 -48.83 24.78 127.75
N GLY A 275 -47.71 25.16 127.13
CA GLY A 275 -46.67 26.02 127.72
C GLY A 275 -46.27 25.75 129.18
N ARG A 276 -45.78 26.79 129.85
CA ARG A 276 -45.51 26.83 131.29
C ARG A 276 -46.18 28.08 131.86
N ALA A 277 -46.69 28.02 133.09
CA ALA A 277 -47.29 29.15 133.78
C ALA A 277 -46.82 29.18 135.24
N LYS A 278 -46.71 30.39 135.81
CA LYS A 278 -46.52 30.60 137.25
C LYS A 278 -47.89 30.61 137.93
N ILE A 279 -48.02 29.91 139.06
CA ILE A 279 -49.27 29.76 139.81
C ILE A 279 -49.01 30.03 141.29
N ILE A 280 -49.89 30.77 141.96
CA ILE A 280 -49.76 31.15 143.38
C ILE A 280 -50.98 30.58 144.16
N PRO A 281 -50.82 29.56 145.02
CA PRO A 281 -51.89 28.99 145.84
C PRO A 281 -52.03 29.72 147.19
N LEU A 282 -53.04 30.57 147.34
CA LEU A 282 -53.17 31.51 148.47
C LEU A 282 -53.17 30.88 149.86
N ASP A 283 -53.98 29.85 150.07
CA ASP A 283 -54.22 29.25 151.39
C ASP A 283 -52.98 28.48 151.90
N ASP A 284 -52.10 28.07 150.99
CA ASP A 284 -50.90 27.27 151.27
C ASP A 284 -49.60 28.08 151.22
N LEU A 285 -49.68 29.42 151.13
CA LEU A 285 -48.50 30.27 151.18
C LEU A 285 -47.94 30.37 152.60
N GLU A 286 -46.70 29.93 152.77
CA GLU A 286 -45.90 30.29 153.94
C GLU A 286 -45.39 31.72 153.79
N ILE A 287 -45.87 32.62 154.65
CA ILE A 287 -45.41 34.00 154.69
C ILE A 287 -44.06 34.03 155.43
N PRO A 288 -42.96 34.49 154.80
CA PRO A 288 -41.70 34.66 155.48
C PRO A 288 -41.85 35.63 156.66
N PRO A 289 -41.18 35.42 157.81
CA PRO A 289 -41.22 36.38 158.90
C PRO A 289 -40.73 37.75 158.41
N GLY A 290 -41.55 38.78 158.62
CA GLY A 290 -41.22 40.16 158.25
C GLY A 290 -39.90 40.57 158.92
N ASN A 291 -39.02 41.20 158.14
CA ASN A 291 -37.70 41.55 158.61
C ASN A 291 -37.73 42.94 159.26
N ASP A 292 -38.24 43.07 160.48
CA ASP A 292 -38.45 44.37 161.17
C ASP A 292 -37.14 45.15 161.48
N ASP A 293 -35.97 44.58 161.20
CA ASP A 293 -34.65 45.17 161.45
C ASP A 293 -34.31 46.33 160.47
N TYR A 294 -35.23 46.70 159.55
CA TYR A 294 -35.03 47.82 158.63
C TYR A 294 -35.21 49.20 159.29
N GLU A 295 -35.92 49.31 160.43
CA GLU A 295 -36.18 50.60 161.09
C GLU A 295 -34.89 51.34 161.50
N GLN A 296 -33.78 50.61 161.68
CA GLN A 296 -32.47 51.18 162.03
C GLN A 296 -31.58 51.49 160.81
N THR A 297 -32.04 51.23 159.58
CA THR A 297 -31.21 51.39 158.37
C THR A 297 -31.54 52.69 157.62
N PRO A 298 -30.62 53.67 157.54
CA PRO A 298 -30.87 54.93 156.86
C PRO A 298 -31.17 54.75 155.37
N GLY A 299 -32.32 55.28 154.92
CA GLY A 299 -32.68 55.34 153.50
C GLY A 299 -33.56 54.19 153.00
N ILE A 300 -34.03 53.29 153.87
CA ILE A 300 -35.12 52.34 153.59
C ILE A 300 -36.45 52.96 154.03
N VAL A 301 -37.45 52.92 153.14
CA VAL A 301 -38.81 53.43 153.36
C VAL A 301 -39.66 52.39 154.11
N GLY A 302 -39.50 51.12 153.77
CA GLY A 302 -40.22 49.99 154.36
C GLY A 302 -40.44 48.87 153.34
N PRO A 303 -41.20 47.81 153.69
CA PRO A 303 -41.52 46.71 152.79
C PRO A 303 -42.27 47.20 151.54
N LEU A 304 -41.94 46.69 150.37
CA LEU A 304 -42.61 47.03 149.11
C LEU A 304 -44.07 46.58 149.12
N SER A 305 -44.39 45.49 149.83
CA SER A 305 -45.77 45.06 150.03
C SER A 305 -46.67 46.15 150.65
N SER A 306 -46.11 47.07 151.45
CA SER A 306 -46.88 48.14 152.12
C SER A 306 -47.45 49.20 151.16
N VAL A 307 -46.86 49.38 149.97
CA VAL A 307 -47.35 50.34 148.97
C VAL A 307 -48.38 49.73 148.00
N ILE A 308 -48.66 48.43 148.16
CA ILE A 308 -49.61 47.68 147.34
C ILE A 308 -50.93 47.53 148.09
N LYS A 309 -52.04 47.87 147.43
CA LYS A 309 -53.40 47.69 147.94
C LYS A 309 -53.99 46.42 147.35
N SER A 310 -54.43 45.51 148.22
CA SER A 310 -55.13 44.28 147.86
C SER A 310 -56.38 44.07 148.73
N GLU A 311 -57.27 43.17 148.31
CA GLU A 311 -58.43 42.78 149.12
C GLU A 311 -58.02 41.93 150.32
N LYS A 312 -58.86 41.88 151.38
CA LYS A 312 -58.53 41.23 152.68
C LYS A 312 -58.10 39.75 152.60
N GLY A 313 -58.35 39.05 151.48
CA GLY A 313 -57.93 37.66 151.26
C GLY A 313 -56.65 37.48 150.42
N LEU A 314 -56.06 38.56 149.89
CA LEU A 314 -54.93 38.51 148.95
C LEU A 314 -53.60 38.96 149.56
N ALA A 315 -53.58 39.28 150.86
CA ALA A 315 -52.38 39.75 151.55
C ALA A 315 -51.22 38.74 151.46
N SER A 316 -51.51 37.44 151.59
CA SER A 316 -50.49 36.38 151.51
C SER A 316 -49.79 36.34 150.15
N ALA A 317 -50.51 36.54 149.04
CA ALA A 317 -49.89 36.58 147.70
C ALA A 317 -49.03 37.83 147.50
N VAL A 318 -49.47 38.98 148.01
CA VAL A 318 -48.67 40.21 147.95
C VAL A 318 -47.40 40.06 148.78
N GLU A 319 -47.49 39.50 149.97
CA GLU A 319 -46.35 39.30 150.86
C GLU A 319 -45.39 38.23 150.30
N PHE A 320 -45.89 37.18 149.67
CA PHE A 320 -45.06 36.18 148.98
C PHE A 320 -44.23 36.78 147.84
N VAL A 321 -44.82 37.68 147.04
CA VAL A 321 -44.13 38.25 145.86
C VAL A 321 -43.26 39.45 146.21
N PHE A 322 -43.66 40.25 147.20
CA PHE A 322 -43.06 41.55 147.49
C PHE A 322 -42.60 41.76 148.94
N GLY A 323 -42.96 40.88 149.86
CA GLY A 323 -42.69 41.03 151.30
C GLY A 323 -41.21 40.90 151.67
N ASP A 324 -40.45 40.15 150.88
CA ASP A 324 -39.00 40.02 151.03
C ASP A 324 -38.23 41.26 150.56
N THR A 325 -38.91 42.19 149.87
CA THR A 325 -38.31 43.31 149.15
C THR A 325 -38.59 44.62 149.84
N MET A 326 -37.53 45.36 150.14
CA MET A 326 -37.58 46.67 150.78
C MET A 326 -37.53 47.80 149.75
N LEU A 327 -38.38 48.82 149.90
CA LEU A 327 -38.35 50.02 149.09
C LEU A 327 -37.27 50.97 149.62
N ALA A 328 -36.29 51.30 148.79
CA ALA A 328 -35.21 52.22 149.11
C ALA A 328 -35.38 53.60 148.47
N THR A 329 -34.96 54.64 149.19
CA THR A 329 -35.02 56.04 148.72
C THR A 329 -34.07 56.35 147.57
N ASN A 330 -32.93 55.65 147.49
CA ASN A 330 -31.93 55.81 146.44
C ASN A 330 -31.08 54.54 146.27
N GLN A 331 -30.39 54.45 145.15
CA GLN A 331 -29.51 53.33 144.76
C GLN A 331 -28.42 53.01 145.80
N ARG A 332 -27.86 54.05 146.43
CA ARG A 332 -26.80 53.86 147.44
C ARG A 332 -27.35 53.19 148.70
N ALA A 333 -28.53 53.60 149.16
CA ALA A 333 -29.20 52.97 150.29
C ALA A 333 -29.61 51.53 149.97
N ALA A 334 -30.14 51.28 148.77
CA ALA A 334 -30.49 49.94 148.30
C ALA A 334 -29.28 49.00 148.29
N PHE A 335 -28.16 49.42 147.69
CA PHE A 335 -26.94 48.61 147.61
C PHE A 335 -26.35 48.27 149.00
N LEU A 336 -26.24 49.26 149.89
CA LEU A 336 -25.70 49.06 151.23
C LEU A 336 -26.58 48.12 152.07
N SER A 337 -27.89 48.17 151.87
CA SER A 337 -28.86 47.31 152.56
C SER A 337 -28.86 45.89 151.97
N ALA A 338 -28.75 45.76 150.65
CA ALA A 338 -28.57 44.48 149.97
C ALA A 338 -27.28 43.76 150.34
N ALA A 339 -26.18 44.49 150.54
CA ALA A 339 -24.94 43.93 151.06
C ALA A 339 -25.08 43.35 152.48
N LYS A 340 -26.07 43.82 153.26
CA LYS A 340 -26.41 43.30 154.59
C LYS A 340 -27.44 42.17 154.55
N GLY A 341 -27.89 41.77 153.36
CA GLY A 341 -28.81 40.65 153.17
C GLY A 341 -30.27 41.03 152.91
N LEU A 342 -30.61 42.32 152.75
CA LEU A 342 -31.97 42.77 152.45
C LEU A 342 -32.19 42.92 150.94
N ARG A 343 -33.17 42.23 150.35
CA ARG A 343 -33.56 42.50 148.96
C ARG A 343 -34.16 43.90 148.89
N CYS A 344 -33.65 44.75 148.01
CA CYS A 344 -34.05 46.16 147.95
C CYS A 344 -34.39 46.59 146.52
N VAL A 345 -35.38 47.46 146.37
CA VAL A 345 -35.70 48.08 145.07
C VAL A 345 -35.79 49.60 145.21
N VAL A 346 -35.33 50.32 144.20
CA VAL A 346 -35.50 51.77 144.10
C VAL A 346 -36.69 52.09 143.20
N ILE A 347 -37.36 53.23 143.41
CA ILE A 347 -38.48 53.70 142.58
C ILE A 347 -38.17 53.67 141.07
N SER A 348 -36.90 53.86 140.68
CA SER A 348 -36.45 53.76 139.28
C SER A 348 -36.62 52.37 138.64
N GLY A 349 -36.83 51.32 139.43
CA GLY A 349 -36.87 49.93 138.99
C GLY A 349 -35.53 49.19 139.13
N ASP A 350 -34.52 49.82 139.76
CA ASP A 350 -33.25 49.14 140.04
C ASP A 350 -33.43 48.21 141.25
N LEU A 351 -33.24 46.90 141.02
CA LEU A 351 -33.41 45.85 142.00
C LEU A 351 -32.05 45.36 142.49
N TYR A 352 -31.92 45.19 143.80
CA TYR A 352 -30.71 44.77 144.48
C TYR A 352 -31.00 43.51 145.29
N GLU A 353 -30.30 42.44 144.97
CA GLU A 353 -30.48 41.13 145.60
C GLU A 353 -29.59 40.98 146.85
N PRO A 354 -30.01 40.20 147.87
CA PRO A 354 -29.20 39.89 149.04
C PRO A 354 -27.79 39.41 148.66
N GLY A 355 -26.75 40.01 149.23
CA GLY A 355 -25.36 39.72 148.89
C GLY A 355 -24.75 40.64 147.83
N GLY A 356 -25.50 41.64 147.35
CA GLY A 356 -24.98 42.76 146.54
C GLY A 356 -25.13 42.59 145.02
N GLY A 357 -25.91 41.61 144.56
CA GLY A 357 -26.33 41.53 143.16
C GLY A 357 -27.20 42.74 142.77
N LEU A 358 -27.07 43.23 141.55
CA LEU A 358 -27.83 44.37 141.03
C LEU A 358 -28.39 44.04 139.65
N GLU A 359 -29.70 44.20 139.49
CA GLU A 359 -30.41 44.23 138.22
C GLU A 359 -30.86 45.67 137.93
N SER A 360 -30.25 46.30 136.92
CA SER A 360 -30.50 47.69 136.54
C SER A 360 -30.45 47.84 135.02
N GLY A 361 -31.27 48.72 134.46
CA GLY A 361 -31.37 48.93 133.02
C GLY A 361 -32.53 49.84 132.63
N TYR A 362 -32.68 50.10 131.32
CA TYR A 362 -33.80 50.88 130.81
C TYR A 362 -35.02 49.99 130.57
N TYR A 363 -36.12 50.25 131.28
CA TYR A 363 -37.39 49.55 131.07
C TYR A 363 -37.90 49.73 129.65
N ARG A 364 -38.12 48.62 128.93
CA ARG A 364 -38.80 48.61 127.62
C ARG A 364 -40.19 48.00 127.81
N ALA A 365 -41.21 48.65 127.25
CA ALA A 365 -42.57 48.12 127.24
C ALA A 365 -42.61 46.73 126.57
N PRO A 366 -43.52 45.83 127.00
CA PRO A 366 -43.65 44.49 126.41
C PRO A 366 -43.86 44.52 124.89
N PHE A 367 -43.12 43.70 124.16
CA PHE A 367 -43.16 43.59 122.70
C PHE A 367 -44.39 42.80 122.22
N ASP A 368 -45.15 43.35 121.27
CA ASP A 368 -46.31 42.67 120.67
C ASP A 368 -45.88 41.72 119.53
N ALA A 369 -45.84 40.43 119.84
CA ALA A 369 -45.44 39.36 118.93
C ALA A 369 -46.39 39.16 117.73
N SER A 370 -47.59 39.77 117.72
CA SER A 370 -48.55 39.65 116.61
C SER A 370 -48.08 40.36 115.32
N THR A 371 -47.17 41.33 115.44
CA THR A 371 -46.60 42.07 114.30
C THR A 371 -45.55 41.28 113.51
N LEU A 372 -45.05 40.16 114.03
CA LEU A 372 -44.04 39.30 113.41
C LEU A 372 -44.61 38.22 112.48
N ILE A 373 -45.94 38.09 112.37
CA ILE A 373 -46.58 36.97 111.64
C ILE A 373 -47.19 37.44 110.31
N PRO A 374 -46.46 37.35 109.19
CA PRO A 374 -47.06 37.43 107.87
C PRO A 374 -48.02 36.26 107.61
N ARG A 375 -49.06 36.50 106.79
CA ARG A 375 -50.12 35.53 106.48
C ARG A 375 -49.54 34.26 105.83
N SER A 376 -49.92 33.09 106.34
CA SER A 376 -49.50 31.75 105.87
C SER A 376 -49.59 31.55 104.36
N ASN A 377 -50.56 32.17 103.70
CA ASN A 377 -50.79 32.07 102.25
C ASN A 377 -49.62 32.63 101.41
N VAL A 378 -48.86 33.60 101.92
CA VAL A 378 -47.72 34.20 101.19
C VAL A 378 -46.55 33.23 101.12
N LEU A 379 -46.30 32.50 102.22
CA LEU A 379 -45.23 31.50 102.30
C LEU A 379 -45.51 30.32 101.37
N GLU A 380 -46.73 29.78 101.39
CA GLU A 380 -47.13 28.69 100.49
C GLU A 380 -47.04 29.10 99.01
N GLY A 381 -47.43 30.34 98.68
CA GLY A 381 -47.29 30.89 97.34
C GLY A 381 -45.83 30.98 96.88
N LEU A 382 -44.93 31.41 97.78
CA LEU A 382 -43.51 31.53 97.50
C LEU A 382 -42.84 30.15 97.34
N GLU A 383 -43.17 29.18 98.19
CA GLU A 383 -42.68 27.80 98.07
C GLU A 383 -43.14 27.12 96.77
N ARG A 384 -44.40 27.33 96.37
CA ARG A 384 -44.90 26.85 95.07
C ARG A 384 -44.16 27.51 93.90
N THR A 385 -43.86 28.80 94.02
CA THR A 385 -43.10 29.54 93.00
C THR A 385 -41.67 29.00 92.87
N VAL A 386 -40.99 28.74 93.98
CA VAL A 386 -39.64 28.11 93.97
C VAL A 386 -39.68 26.74 93.28
N LYS A 387 -40.61 25.86 93.65
CA LYS A 387 -40.76 24.53 93.01
C LYS A 387 -41.06 24.64 91.52
N SER A 388 -41.91 25.59 91.11
CA SER A 388 -42.21 25.83 89.70
C SER A 388 -40.97 26.27 88.93
N LEU A 389 -40.20 27.22 89.47
CA LEU A 389 -38.94 27.68 88.87
C LEU A 389 -37.90 26.56 88.76
N GLU A 390 -37.76 25.72 89.78
CA GLU A 390 -36.89 24.53 89.73
C GLU A 390 -37.30 23.57 88.60
N SER A 391 -38.61 23.34 88.42
CA SER A 391 -39.12 22.50 87.34
C SER A 391 -38.85 23.08 85.94
N ILE A 392 -38.89 24.42 85.82
CA ILE A 392 -38.57 25.13 84.57
C ILE A 392 -37.07 24.98 84.29
N VAL A 393 -36.22 25.22 85.29
CA VAL A 393 -34.76 25.04 85.18
C VAL A 393 -34.41 23.62 84.74
N GLN A 394 -35.03 22.59 85.34
CA GLN A 394 -34.76 21.21 84.97
C GLN A 394 -35.17 20.91 83.52
N ARG A 395 -36.33 21.40 83.07
CA ARG A 395 -36.77 21.24 81.68
C ARG A 395 -35.83 21.96 80.71
N SER A 396 -35.49 23.22 80.98
CA SER A 396 -34.57 24.01 80.15
C SER A 396 -33.17 23.39 80.09
N ARG A 397 -32.68 22.77 81.18
CA ARG A 397 -31.42 22.00 81.16
C ARG A 397 -31.49 20.78 80.22
N SER A 398 -32.59 20.03 80.27
CA SER A 398 -32.77 18.90 79.35
C SER A 398 -32.86 19.37 77.88
N GLU A 399 -33.46 20.53 77.62
CA GLU A 399 -33.47 21.14 76.29
C GLU A 399 -32.06 21.59 75.86
N LEU A 400 -31.27 22.16 76.76
CA LEU A 400 -29.87 22.51 76.50
C LEU A 400 -29.04 21.28 76.12
N ASP A 401 -29.13 20.19 76.88
CA ASP A 401 -28.40 18.95 76.58
C ASP A 401 -28.75 18.41 75.19
N ARG A 402 -30.04 18.49 74.81
CA ARG A 402 -30.50 18.13 73.46
C ARG A 402 -29.91 19.05 72.40
N LEU A 403 -29.97 20.36 72.59
CA LEU A 403 -29.42 21.34 71.65
C LEU A 403 -27.91 21.16 71.49
N GLU A 404 -27.18 20.92 72.56
CA GLU A 404 -25.74 20.65 72.51
C GLU A 404 -25.43 19.38 71.69
N SER A 405 -26.18 18.29 71.92
CA SER A 405 -26.04 17.07 71.13
C SER A 405 -26.31 17.31 69.64
N GLU A 406 -27.37 18.04 69.31
CA GLU A 406 -27.70 18.37 67.92
C GLU A 406 -26.66 19.29 67.26
N ILE A 407 -26.10 20.26 67.99
CA ILE A 407 -25.00 21.11 67.49
C ILE A 407 -23.76 20.27 67.18
N VAL A 408 -23.41 19.30 68.03
CA VAL A 408 -22.28 18.39 67.79
C VAL A 408 -22.51 17.59 66.51
N LYS A 409 -23.70 16.98 66.34
CA LYS A 409 -24.05 16.24 65.11
C LYS A 409 -23.98 17.13 63.87
N LEU A 410 -24.54 18.34 63.92
CA LEU A 410 -24.48 19.29 62.81
C LEU A 410 -23.03 19.68 62.45
N ARG A 411 -22.13 19.79 63.44
CA ARG A 411 -20.71 20.04 63.19
C ARG A 411 -20.03 18.85 62.49
N GLU A 412 -20.34 17.63 62.91
CA GLU A 412 -19.83 16.41 62.24
C GLU A 412 -20.35 16.29 60.81
N ASP A 413 -21.65 16.51 60.61
CA ASP A 413 -22.29 16.54 59.29
C ASP A 413 -21.72 17.63 58.39
N ARG A 414 -21.40 18.81 58.94
CA ARG A 414 -20.74 19.89 58.20
C ARG A 414 -19.37 19.45 57.69
N VAL A 415 -18.56 18.80 58.54
CA VAL A 415 -17.23 18.32 58.15
C VAL A 415 -17.33 17.23 57.09
N SER A 416 -18.28 16.29 57.22
CA SER A 416 -18.47 15.21 56.24
C SER A 416 -18.97 15.75 54.88
N THR A 417 -19.93 16.66 54.90
CA THR A 417 -20.48 17.36 53.72
C THR A 417 -19.42 18.23 53.03
N SER A 418 -18.61 18.95 53.80
CA SER A 418 -17.50 19.75 53.26
C SER A 418 -16.47 18.89 52.53
N LYS A 419 -16.09 17.73 53.12
CA LYS A 419 -15.14 16.80 52.51
C LYS A 419 -15.67 16.19 51.21
N THR A 420 -16.94 15.81 51.17
CA THR A 420 -17.59 15.28 49.97
C THR A 420 -17.69 16.35 48.87
N ARG A 421 -18.04 17.59 49.23
CA ARG A 421 -18.03 18.72 48.29
C ARG A 421 -16.65 18.96 47.69
N GLU A 422 -15.60 18.99 48.51
CA GLU A 422 -14.22 19.16 48.04
C GLU A 422 -13.78 18.02 47.11
N ALA A 423 -14.14 16.78 47.43
CA ALA A 423 -13.85 15.63 46.58
C ALA A 423 -14.53 15.77 45.21
N LEU A 424 -15.83 16.11 45.20
CA LEU A 424 -16.58 16.39 43.96
C LEU A 424 -15.95 17.52 43.14
N THR A 425 -15.50 18.61 43.78
CA THR A 425 -14.82 19.70 43.07
C THR A 425 -13.53 19.21 42.38
N ARG A 426 -12.70 18.42 43.08
CA ARG A 426 -11.48 17.84 42.49
C ARG A 426 -11.80 16.89 41.33
N ASP A 427 -12.82 16.06 41.48
CA ASP A 427 -13.25 15.11 40.44
C ASP A 427 -13.76 15.82 39.19
N VAL A 428 -14.52 16.92 39.36
CA VAL A 428 -14.94 17.79 38.25
C VAL A 428 -13.73 18.39 37.54
N GLU A 429 -12.77 18.95 38.26
CA GLU A 429 -11.55 19.51 37.66
C GLU A 429 -10.74 18.45 36.90
N MET A 430 -10.59 17.24 37.46
CA MET A 430 -9.92 16.13 36.79
C MET A 430 -10.65 15.71 35.51
N ALA A 431 -11.98 15.61 35.57
CA ALA A 431 -12.79 15.26 34.41
C ALA A 431 -12.74 16.35 33.33
N GLN A 432 -12.74 17.63 33.70
CA GLN A 432 -12.56 18.75 32.78
C GLN A 432 -11.19 18.71 32.10
N ARG A 433 -10.10 18.47 32.85
CA ARG A 433 -8.75 18.26 32.27
C ARG A 433 -8.71 17.07 31.31
N SER A 434 -9.42 15.99 31.65
CA SER A 434 -9.56 14.82 30.77
C SER A 434 -10.30 15.17 29.48
N LEU A 435 -11.43 15.86 29.59
CA LEU A 435 -12.24 16.31 28.46
C LEU A 435 -11.44 17.20 27.51
N GLU A 436 -10.63 18.11 28.05
CA GLU A 436 -9.80 19.00 27.23
C GLU A 436 -8.71 18.23 26.46
N ARG A 437 -8.06 17.26 27.10
CA ARG A 437 -7.11 16.35 26.41
C ARG A 437 -7.80 15.53 25.31
N THR A 438 -9.01 15.03 25.58
CA THR A 438 -9.80 14.30 24.58
C THR A 438 -10.21 15.20 23.42
N ARG A 439 -10.59 16.46 23.67
CA ARG A 439 -10.91 17.45 22.61
C ARG A 439 -9.70 17.79 21.74
N LEU A 440 -8.52 17.98 22.34
CA LEU A 440 -7.28 18.19 21.59
C LEU A 440 -6.97 16.96 20.72
N SER A 441 -7.16 15.75 21.26
CA SER A 441 -6.97 14.49 20.52
C SER A 441 -7.96 14.36 19.35
N LEU A 442 -9.23 14.76 19.54
CA LEU A 442 -10.23 14.83 18.48
C LEU A 442 -9.80 15.77 17.37
N GLN A 443 -9.39 16.99 17.71
CA GLN A 443 -8.97 17.99 16.73
C GLN A 443 -7.74 17.52 15.93
N GLN A 444 -6.75 16.91 16.59
CA GLN A 444 -5.58 16.35 15.93
C GLN A 444 -5.93 15.17 15.01
N THR A 445 -6.80 14.27 15.48
CA THR A 445 -7.28 13.13 14.70
C THR A 445 -8.06 13.60 13.48
N LYS A 446 -8.94 14.59 13.64
CA LYS A 446 -9.70 15.17 12.54
C LYS A 446 -8.81 15.81 11.48
N LYS A 447 -7.81 16.61 11.88
CA LYS A 447 -6.81 17.16 10.94
C LYS A 447 -6.06 16.06 10.16
N ARG A 448 -5.73 14.94 10.82
CA ARG A 448 -5.09 13.79 10.15
C ARG A 448 -6.03 13.12 9.16
N ILE A 449 -7.30 12.89 9.53
CA ILE A 449 -8.35 12.39 8.64
C ILE A 449 -8.44 13.27 7.39
N ASP A 450 -8.60 14.58 7.57
CA ASP A 450 -8.75 15.52 6.46
C ASP A 450 -7.50 15.50 5.54
N SER A 451 -6.30 15.43 6.12
CA SER A 451 -5.05 15.34 5.33
C SER A 451 -4.94 14.04 4.53
N LEU A 452 -5.40 12.90 5.08
CA LEU A 452 -5.40 11.62 4.39
C LEU A 452 -6.47 11.58 3.30
N GLN A 453 -7.65 12.15 3.55
CA GLN A 453 -8.71 12.26 2.54
C GLN A 453 -8.22 13.08 1.34
N ASN A 454 -7.56 14.22 1.57
CA ASN A 454 -6.96 15.01 0.49
C ASN A 454 -5.87 14.23 -0.26
N SER A 455 -5.01 13.49 0.46
CA SER A 455 -3.99 12.65 -0.16
C SER A 455 -4.59 11.51 -1.00
N MET A 456 -5.69 10.91 -0.53
CA MET A 456 -6.39 9.86 -1.27
C MET A 456 -7.04 10.42 -2.54
N GLN A 457 -7.69 11.59 -2.45
CA GLN A 457 -8.26 12.24 -3.62
C GLN A 457 -7.21 12.53 -4.68
N HIS A 458 -6.05 13.09 -4.28
CA HIS A 458 -4.96 13.36 -5.22
C HIS A 458 -4.41 12.08 -5.87
N GLU A 459 -4.29 10.99 -5.11
CA GLU A 459 -3.82 9.71 -5.65
C GLU A 459 -4.86 9.05 -6.58
N GLN A 460 -6.16 9.26 -6.34
CA GLN A 460 -7.24 8.84 -7.25
C GLN A 460 -7.19 9.60 -8.58
N GLU A 461 -7.02 10.93 -8.54
CA GLU A 461 -6.86 11.76 -9.73
C GLU A 461 -5.64 11.32 -10.56
N LEU A 462 -4.52 11.00 -9.90
CA LEU A 462 -3.33 10.47 -10.56
C LEU A 462 -3.60 9.11 -11.23
N LEU A 463 -4.36 8.22 -10.58
CA LEU A 463 -4.73 6.93 -11.15
C LEU A 463 -5.63 7.06 -12.38
N GLU A 464 -6.56 8.01 -12.37
CA GLU A 464 -7.38 8.32 -13.55
C GLU A 464 -6.51 8.83 -14.71
N GLU A 465 -5.55 9.72 -14.44
CA GLU A 465 -4.62 10.21 -15.46
C GLU A 465 -3.76 9.06 -16.04
N ILE A 466 -3.23 8.18 -15.18
CA ILE A 466 -2.46 7.00 -15.61
C ILE A 466 -3.34 6.06 -16.44
N ALA A 467 -4.59 5.82 -16.04
CA ALA A 467 -5.51 4.97 -16.78
C ALA A 467 -5.82 5.51 -18.18
N GLN A 468 -5.98 6.83 -18.32
CA GLN A 468 -6.13 7.49 -19.62
C GLN A 468 -4.90 7.28 -20.51
N LYS A 469 -3.69 7.52 -19.98
CA LYS A 469 -2.42 7.29 -20.71
C LYS A 469 -2.24 5.84 -21.13
N GLN A 470 -2.53 4.89 -20.25
CA GLN A 470 -2.51 3.46 -20.58
C GLN A 470 -3.49 3.13 -21.73
N GLY A 471 -4.69 3.74 -21.72
CA GLY A 471 -5.68 3.59 -22.78
C GLY A 471 -5.18 4.12 -24.12
N GLU A 472 -4.51 5.27 -24.13
CA GLU A 472 -3.91 5.86 -25.33
C GLU A 472 -2.77 4.99 -25.89
N ILE A 473 -1.87 4.53 -25.03
CA ILE A 473 -0.75 3.66 -25.43
C ILE A 473 -1.28 2.33 -26.00
N LYS A 474 -2.29 1.72 -25.38
CA LYS A 474 -2.92 0.50 -25.91
C LYS A 474 -3.52 0.70 -27.30
N ARG A 475 -4.15 1.84 -27.57
CA ARG A 475 -4.65 2.17 -28.91
C ARG A 475 -3.51 2.32 -29.92
N ARG A 476 -2.43 3.00 -29.55
CA ARG A 476 -1.24 3.15 -30.39
C ARG A 476 -0.57 1.81 -30.69
N LEU A 477 -0.43 0.94 -29.70
CA LEU A 477 0.06 -0.43 -29.87
C LEU A 477 -0.78 -1.20 -30.89
N SER A 478 -2.10 -1.22 -30.70
CA SER A 478 -3.00 -1.91 -31.63
C SER A 478 -2.89 -1.40 -33.07
N MET A 479 -2.74 -0.09 -33.28
CA MET A 479 -2.53 0.47 -34.63
C MET A 479 -1.19 0.01 -35.24
N ARG A 480 -0.11 0.02 -34.45
CA ARG A 480 1.23 -0.40 -34.90
C ARG A 480 1.33 -1.89 -35.18
N GLU A 481 0.72 -2.73 -34.33
CA GLU A 481 0.60 -4.17 -34.56
C GLU A 481 -0.19 -4.47 -35.84
N GLU A 482 -1.26 -3.72 -36.12
CA GLU A 482 -2.03 -3.88 -37.35
C GLU A 482 -1.22 -3.47 -38.60
N GLU A 483 -0.45 -2.37 -38.52
CA GLU A 483 0.47 -1.95 -39.58
C GLU A 483 1.57 -3.01 -39.84
N LEU A 484 2.14 -3.57 -38.78
CA LEU A 484 3.16 -4.62 -38.88
C LEU A 484 2.59 -5.90 -39.52
N ALA A 485 1.37 -6.30 -39.13
CA ALA A 485 0.67 -7.44 -39.71
C ALA A 485 0.36 -7.24 -41.22
N LYS A 486 0.14 -6.01 -41.68
CA LYS A 486 -0.11 -5.69 -43.10
C LYS A 486 1.11 -5.91 -44.00
N LEU A 487 2.33 -5.81 -43.48
CA LEU A 487 3.58 -5.99 -44.25
C LEU A 487 3.74 -7.44 -44.76
N LYS A 488 3.17 -8.43 -44.07
CA LYS A 488 3.13 -9.85 -44.50
C LYS A 488 4.48 -10.39 -44.99
N ILE A 489 5.57 -9.99 -44.32
CA ILE A 489 6.95 -10.24 -44.74
C ILE A 489 7.20 -11.72 -45.04
N GLU A 490 6.73 -12.64 -44.19
CA GLU A 490 6.98 -14.07 -44.43
C GLU A 490 6.22 -14.65 -45.62
N GLN A 491 5.02 -14.15 -45.92
CA GLN A 491 4.30 -14.55 -47.14
C GLN A 491 5.03 -14.03 -48.39
N ARG A 492 5.61 -12.84 -48.34
CA ARG A 492 6.41 -12.29 -49.44
C ARG A 492 7.75 -13.02 -49.60
N ARG A 493 8.40 -13.39 -48.50
CA ARG A 493 9.67 -14.14 -48.51
C ARG A 493 9.51 -15.51 -49.15
N THR A 494 8.44 -16.23 -48.80
CA THR A 494 8.10 -17.52 -49.42
C THR A 494 7.76 -17.37 -50.91
N ALA A 495 7.05 -16.31 -51.30
CA ALA A 495 6.78 -16.00 -52.71
C ALA A 495 8.06 -15.72 -53.51
N ILE A 496 9.02 -14.97 -52.96
CA ILE A 496 10.33 -14.72 -53.59
C ILE A 496 11.10 -16.03 -53.77
N MET A 497 11.14 -16.90 -52.74
CA MET A 497 11.79 -18.22 -52.88
C MET A 497 11.17 -19.09 -53.98
N ALA A 498 9.84 -19.00 -54.18
CA ALA A 498 9.17 -19.70 -55.27
C ALA A 498 9.56 -19.12 -56.64
N MET A 499 9.58 -17.79 -56.79
CA MET A 499 10.04 -17.11 -58.00
C MET A 499 11.51 -17.39 -58.32
N GLU A 500 12.38 -17.49 -57.30
CA GLU A 500 13.80 -17.86 -57.47
C GLU A 500 13.93 -19.25 -58.08
N ARG A 501 13.17 -20.23 -57.58
CA ARG A 501 13.13 -21.59 -58.14
C ARG A 501 12.64 -21.61 -59.59
N GLU A 502 11.58 -20.86 -59.90
CA GLU A 502 11.08 -20.74 -61.27
C GLU A 502 12.11 -20.11 -62.21
N ARG A 503 12.85 -19.10 -61.73
CA ARG A 503 13.95 -18.46 -62.48
C ARG A 503 15.09 -19.43 -62.72
N ASP A 504 15.53 -20.15 -61.69
CA ASP A 504 16.61 -21.14 -61.81
C ASP A 504 16.24 -22.24 -62.82
N GLN A 505 14.98 -22.69 -62.81
CA GLN A 505 14.48 -23.65 -63.78
C GLN A 505 14.49 -23.09 -65.21
N ALA A 506 14.05 -21.85 -65.41
CA ALA A 506 14.06 -21.20 -66.72
C ALA A 506 15.49 -20.96 -67.26
N VAL A 507 16.44 -20.61 -66.38
CA VAL A 507 17.86 -20.47 -66.72
C VAL A 507 18.46 -21.83 -67.11
N ALA A 508 18.20 -22.88 -66.32
CA ALA A 508 18.68 -24.22 -66.63
C ALA A 508 18.11 -24.74 -67.97
N GLU A 509 16.83 -24.44 -68.26
CA GLU A 509 16.20 -24.75 -69.55
C GLU A 509 16.87 -23.98 -70.70
N ALA A 510 17.11 -22.67 -70.54
CA ALA A 510 17.81 -21.87 -71.53
C ALA A 510 19.26 -22.35 -71.76
N GLU A 511 20.00 -22.71 -70.71
CA GLU A 511 21.35 -23.27 -70.84
C GLU A 511 21.37 -24.63 -71.54
N ALA A 512 20.40 -25.50 -71.26
CA ALA A 512 20.26 -26.79 -71.92
C ALA A 512 19.98 -26.61 -73.41
N LEU A 513 19.03 -25.73 -73.76
CA LEU A 513 18.71 -25.37 -75.13
C LEU A 513 19.90 -24.72 -75.85
N LEU A 514 20.68 -23.88 -75.16
CA LEU A 514 21.90 -23.29 -75.71
C LEU A 514 22.97 -24.34 -76.01
N ARG A 515 23.18 -25.31 -75.10
CA ARG A 515 24.10 -26.43 -75.34
C ARG A 515 23.65 -27.28 -76.54
N GLU A 516 22.36 -27.58 -76.63
CA GLU A 516 21.80 -28.34 -77.76
C GLU A 516 21.95 -27.57 -79.07
N LYS A 517 21.67 -26.26 -79.07
CA LYS A 517 21.91 -25.37 -80.20
C LYS A 517 23.37 -25.36 -80.63
N LEU A 518 24.33 -25.18 -79.70
CA LEU A 518 25.76 -25.15 -80.03
C LEU A 518 26.26 -26.48 -80.60
N ALA A 519 25.76 -27.61 -80.08
CA ALA A 519 26.05 -28.93 -80.63
C ALA A 519 25.49 -29.08 -82.05
N LEU A 520 24.30 -28.54 -82.30
CA LEU A 520 23.67 -28.56 -83.61
C LEU A 520 24.36 -27.60 -84.60
N ASP A 521 24.77 -26.41 -84.17
CA ASP A 521 25.58 -25.47 -84.94
C ASP A 521 26.91 -26.11 -85.35
N SER A 522 27.56 -26.83 -84.44
CA SER A 522 28.78 -27.59 -84.74
C SER A 522 28.54 -28.67 -85.81
N LYS A 523 27.40 -29.37 -85.75
CA LYS A 523 27.01 -30.37 -86.75
C LYS A 523 26.66 -29.74 -88.10
N VAL A 524 25.98 -28.59 -88.11
CA VAL A 524 25.68 -27.83 -89.34
C VAL A 524 26.98 -27.36 -89.97
N ALA A 525 27.91 -26.78 -89.19
CA ALA A 525 29.20 -26.32 -89.67
C ALA A 525 30.07 -27.47 -90.20
N SER A 526 30.12 -28.62 -89.52
CA SER A 526 30.87 -29.78 -90.01
C SER A 526 30.28 -30.37 -91.29
N THR A 527 28.95 -30.52 -91.37
CA THR A 527 28.25 -31.00 -92.56
C THR A 527 28.43 -30.04 -93.75
N GLN A 528 28.36 -28.73 -93.49
CA GLN A 528 28.64 -27.69 -94.47
C GLN A 528 30.09 -27.75 -94.98
N SER A 529 31.06 -27.88 -94.08
CA SER A 529 32.48 -28.02 -94.43
C SER A 529 32.76 -29.29 -95.25
N THR A 530 32.14 -30.43 -94.91
CA THR A 530 32.24 -31.65 -95.72
C THR A 530 31.63 -31.48 -97.11
N LEU A 531 30.54 -30.71 -97.23
CA LEU A 531 29.91 -30.43 -98.51
C LEU A 531 30.78 -29.51 -99.37
N ASP A 532 31.39 -28.49 -98.76
CA ASP A 532 32.28 -27.54 -99.43
C ASP A 532 33.63 -28.15 -99.83
N THR A 533 34.07 -29.25 -99.20
CA THR A 533 35.27 -30.01 -99.60
C THR A 533 35.01 -31.11 -100.62
N LEU A 534 33.87 -31.83 -100.52
CA LEU A 534 33.51 -32.87 -101.48
C LEU A 534 33.14 -32.31 -102.86
N LYS A 535 32.58 -31.11 -102.92
CA LYS A 535 32.12 -30.49 -104.18
C LYS A 535 33.28 -30.17 -105.15
N PRO A 536 34.38 -29.51 -104.74
CA PRO A 536 35.58 -29.35 -105.57
C PRO A 536 36.25 -30.68 -105.92
N GLY A 537 36.26 -31.64 -104.98
CA GLY A 537 36.82 -32.98 -105.22
C GLY A 537 36.08 -33.75 -106.31
N TYR A 538 34.74 -33.69 -106.30
CA TYR A 538 33.89 -34.28 -107.35
C TYR A 538 34.11 -33.61 -108.71
N ASP A 539 34.17 -32.28 -108.75
CA ASP A 539 34.41 -31.54 -109.98
C ASP A 539 35.81 -31.83 -110.56
N GLN A 540 36.83 -32.00 -109.72
CA GLN A 540 38.19 -32.36 -110.13
C GLN A 540 38.27 -33.76 -110.76
N VAL A 541 37.64 -34.76 -110.14
CA VAL A 541 37.56 -36.13 -110.70
C VAL A 541 36.84 -36.11 -112.05
N ARG A 542 35.77 -35.32 -112.18
CA ARG A 542 35.03 -35.16 -113.44
C ARG A 542 35.87 -34.52 -114.55
N ILE A 543 36.69 -33.52 -114.22
CA ILE A 543 37.61 -32.87 -115.17
C ILE A 543 38.71 -33.84 -115.62
N GLN A 544 39.29 -34.62 -114.70
CA GLN A 544 40.30 -35.62 -115.02
C GLN A 544 39.77 -36.74 -115.92
N LEU A 545 38.52 -37.19 -115.68
CA LEU A 545 37.85 -38.19 -116.52
C LEU A 545 37.70 -37.71 -117.97
N ARG A 546 37.23 -36.47 -118.17
CA ARG A 546 37.12 -35.87 -119.51
C ARG A 546 38.47 -35.72 -120.22
N ALA A 547 39.52 -35.36 -119.49
CA ALA A 547 40.87 -35.23 -120.05
C ALA A 547 41.41 -36.58 -120.54
N LEU A 548 41.26 -37.64 -119.74
CA LEU A 548 41.65 -39.00 -120.14
C LEU A 548 40.83 -39.54 -121.32
N GLU A 549 39.52 -39.26 -121.38
CA GLU A 549 38.68 -39.63 -122.52
C GLU A 549 39.15 -38.97 -123.83
N THR A 550 39.59 -37.70 -123.78
CA THR A 550 40.16 -37.03 -124.95
C THR A 550 41.54 -37.57 -125.35
N GLU A 551 42.36 -38.03 -124.41
CA GLU A 551 43.65 -38.68 -124.71
C GLU A 551 43.46 -40.04 -125.40
N ILE A 552 42.51 -40.87 -124.94
CA ILE A 552 42.21 -42.17 -125.55
C ILE A 552 41.77 -42.00 -127.00
N ARG A 553 40.84 -41.09 -127.30
CA ARG A 553 40.41 -40.81 -128.69
C ARG A 553 41.56 -40.40 -129.60
N ARG A 554 42.58 -39.73 -129.05
CA ARG A 554 43.77 -39.29 -129.79
C ARG A 554 44.67 -40.48 -130.13
N GLU A 555 44.86 -41.41 -129.21
CA GLU A 555 45.65 -42.63 -129.45
C GLU A 555 44.92 -43.64 -130.34
N GLU A 556 43.58 -43.76 -130.25
CA GLU A 556 42.77 -44.56 -131.19
C GLU A 556 42.96 -44.10 -132.64
N SER A 557 42.93 -42.78 -132.88
CA SER A 557 43.17 -42.19 -134.19
C SER A 557 44.59 -42.46 -134.71
N ARG A 558 45.61 -42.46 -133.83
CA ARG A 558 47.00 -42.78 -134.22
C ARG A 558 47.17 -44.24 -134.66
N VAL A 559 46.51 -45.17 -133.98
CA VAL A 559 46.51 -46.60 -134.36
C VAL A 559 45.85 -46.80 -135.74
N GLU A 560 44.77 -46.08 -136.02
CA GLU A 560 44.04 -46.18 -137.29
C GLU A 560 44.84 -45.63 -138.49
N VAL A 561 45.55 -44.51 -138.30
CA VAL A 561 46.45 -43.93 -139.31
C VAL A 561 47.65 -44.83 -139.59
N ALA A 562 48.25 -45.45 -138.55
CA ALA A 562 49.37 -46.37 -138.71
C ALA A 562 48.99 -47.65 -139.48
N ASN A 563 47.76 -48.15 -139.30
CA ASN A 563 47.26 -49.32 -140.03
C ASN A 563 47.00 -49.02 -141.51
N LYS A 564 46.41 -47.87 -141.86
CA LYS A 564 46.21 -47.45 -143.26
C LYS A 564 47.54 -47.34 -144.03
N LYS A 565 48.56 -46.77 -143.41
CA LYS A 565 49.90 -46.61 -144.01
C LYS A 565 50.61 -47.95 -144.27
N SER A 566 50.30 -48.98 -143.48
CA SER A 566 50.84 -50.34 -143.63
C SER A 566 50.25 -51.08 -144.84
N GLU A 567 49.00 -50.79 -145.19
CA GLU A 567 48.26 -51.45 -146.27
C GLU A 567 48.61 -50.86 -147.65
N GLU A 568 48.81 -49.54 -147.73
CA GLU A 568 49.29 -48.85 -148.95
C GLU A 568 50.67 -49.36 -149.40
N LEU A 569 51.61 -49.52 -148.47
CA LEU A 569 52.96 -50.06 -148.73
C LEU A 569 52.96 -51.53 -149.19
N ARG A 570 51.91 -52.31 -148.86
CA ARG A 570 51.74 -53.68 -149.34
C ARG A 570 51.30 -53.73 -150.80
N GLN A 571 50.43 -52.80 -151.22
CA GLN A 571 49.94 -52.74 -152.60
C GLN A 571 51.01 -52.23 -153.58
N GLU A 572 51.87 -51.29 -153.17
CA GLU A 572 53.03 -50.86 -153.97
C GLU A 572 54.07 -51.97 -154.18
N MET A 573 54.35 -52.76 -153.12
CA MET A 573 55.30 -53.88 -153.21
C MET A 573 54.83 -54.98 -154.19
N SER A 574 53.52 -55.21 -154.29
CA SER A 574 52.93 -56.20 -155.22
C SER A 574 53.08 -55.79 -156.69
N LYS A 575 52.89 -54.50 -157.01
CA LYS A 575 53.01 -53.99 -158.39
C LYS A 575 54.46 -54.03 -158.91
N LEU A 576 55.42 -53.68 -158.04
CA LEU A 576 56.86 -53.75 -158.33
C LEU A 576 57.38 -55.18 -158.51
N THR A 577 56.70 -56.20 -157.95
CA THR A 577 57.09 -57.61 -158.16
C THR A 577 56.59 -58.18 -159.49
N GLU A 578 55.43 -57.75 -159.99
CA GLU A 578 54.90 -58.14 -161.30
C GLU A 578 55.68 -57.50 -162.46
N GLU A 579 56.11 -56.24 -162.33
CA GLU A 579 57.00 -55.59 -163.31
C GLU A 579 58.39 -56.24 -163.36
N LYS A 580 58.92 -56.67 -162.21
CA LYS A 580 60.19 -57.41 -162.14
C LYS A 580 60.11 -58.77 -162.84
N ALA A 581 58.98 -59.48 -162.74
CA ALA A 581 58.80 -60.77 -163.42
C ALA A 581 58.71 -60.62 -164.95
N ARG A 582 58.03 -59.58 -165.46
CA ARG A 582 57.95 -59.31 -166.91
C ARG A 582 59.30 -58.94 -167.55
N LEU A 583 60.16 -58.22 -166.82
CA LEU A 583 61.49 -57.84 -167.30
C LEU A 583 62.48 -59.02 -167.34
N VAL A 584 62.30 -60.04 -166.50
CA VAL A 584 63.15 -61.24 -166.47
C VAL A 584 62.82 -62.20 -167.63
N ASP A 585 61.54 -62.34 -168.00
CA ASP A 585 61.14 -63.14 -169.19
C ASP A 585 61.55 -62.48 -170.52
N ALA A 586 61.50 -61.14 -170.60
CA ALA A 586 61.97 -60.41 -171.77
C ALA A 586 63.50 -60.55 -171.99
N LEU A 587 64.29 -60.59 -170.91
CA LEU A 587 65.76 -60.78 -170.96
C LEU A 587 66.17 -62.21 -171.38
N ALA A 588 65.36 -63.22 -171.04
CA ALA A 588 65.63 -64.61 -171.41
C ALA A 588 65.42 -64.88 -172.92
N SER A 589 64.47 -64.20 -173.57
CA SER A 589 64.23 -64.34 -175.02
C SER A 589 65.34 -63.69 -175.88
N VAL A 590 65.90 -62.56 -175.43
CA VAL A 590 67.00 -61.86 -176.11
C VAL A 590 68.34 -62.62 -175.96
N GLY A 591 68.52 -63.39 -174.87
CA GLY A 591 69.67 -64.27 -174.67
C GLY A 591 69.73 -65.49 -175.60
N GLN A 592 68.57 -66.04 -176.00
CA GLN A 592 68.47 -67.16 -176.96
C GLN A 592 68.65 -66.72 -178.43
N GLU A 593 68.28 -65.50 -178.79
CA GLU A 593 68.57 -64.97 -180.14
C GLU A 593 70.05 -64.66 -180.31
N ARG A 594 70.71 -64.10 -179.28
CA ARG A 594 72.14 -63.78 -179.31
C ARG A 594 73.04 -65.02 -179.52
N THR A 595 72.73 -66.14 -178.87
CA THR A 595 73.47 -67.41 -179.03
C THR A 595 73.30 -67.99 -180.44
N LYS A 596 72.13 -67.86 -181.08
CA LYS A 596 71.91 -68.26 -182.49
C LYS A 596 72.70 -67.43 -183.49
N TYR A 597 72.94 -66.14 -183.21
CA TYR A 597 73.76 -65.28 -184.05
C TYR A 597 75.26 -65.49 -183.81
N GLU A 598 75.70 -65.78 -182.58
CA GLU A 598 77.10 -66.14 -182.25
C GLU A 598 77.51 -67.48 -182.92
N ASP A 599 76.63 -68.49 -182.97
CA ASP A 599 76.90 -69.76 -183.66
C ASP A 599 76.97 -69.60 -185.20
N ARG A 600 76.06 -68.79 -185.78
CA ARG A 600 76.09 -68.46 -187.22
C ARG A 600 77.32 -67.63 -187.60
N PHE A 601 77.80 -66.76 -186.70
CA PHE A 601 79.01 -65.97 -186.93
C PHE A 601 80.26 -66.85 -186.96
N SER A 602 80.34 -67.84 -186.06
CA SER A 602 81.42 -68.85 -186.03
C SER A 602 81.43 -69.76 -187.26
N GLU A 603 80.26 -70.16 -187.78
CA GLU A 603 80.14 -70.91 -189.05
C GLU A 603 80.57 -70.08 -190.26
N ILE A 604 80.20 -68.80 -190.29
CA ILE A 604 80.58 -67.87 -191.37
C ILE A 604 82.10 -67.60 -191.34
N GLU A 605 82.72 -67.40 -190.17
CA GLU A 605 84.18 -67.27 -190.06
C GLU A 605 84.93 -68.53 -190.53
N LYS A 606 84.42 -69.73 -190.20
CA LYS A 606 85.00 -71.00 -190.68
C LYS A 606 84.89 -71.15 -192.20
N SER A 607 83.75 -70.78 -192.77
CA SER A 607 83.53 -70.83 -194.22
C SER A 607 84.32 -69.77 -194.98
N LEU A 608 84.59 -68.60 -194.37
CA LEU A 608 85.44 -67.55 -194.93
C LEU A 608 86.92 -67.99 -194.96
N SER A 609 87.41 -68.63 -193.90
CA SER A 609 88.76 -69.22 -193.86
C SER A 609 88.95 -70.31 -194.92
N GLN A 610 87.95 -71.18 -195.10
CA GLN A 610 87.98 -72.22 -196.14
C GLN A 610 87.89 -71.68 -197.58
N LEU A 611 87.28 -70.51 -197.78
CA LEU A 611 87.25 -69.83 -199.08
C LEU A 611 88.59 -69.17 -199.41
N ILE A 612 89.28 -68.62 -198.40
CA ILE A 612 90.61 -68.01 -198.53
C ILE A 612 91.65 -69.10 -198.87
N ASP A 613 91.62 -70.25 -198.18
CA ASP A 613 92.51 -71.39 -198.48
C ASP A 613 92.28 -72.02 -199.86
N ARG A 614 91.07 -71.84 -200.44
CA ARG A 614 90.76 -72.26 -201.83
C ARG A 614 91.13 -71.21 -202.88
N MET A 615 91.23 -69.94 -202.50
CA MET A 615 91.55 -68.83 -203.43
C MET A 615 93.05 -68.74 -203.74
N ASP A 616 93.93 -69.05 -202.79
CA ASP A 616 95.38 -68.96 -202.98
C ASP A 616 95.94 -69.85 -204.12
N PRO A 617 95.56 -71.13 -204.28
CA PRO A 617 96.01 -71.94 -205.41
C PRO A 617 95.37 -71.51 -206.75
N LEU A 618 94.15 -70.95 -206.73
CA LEU A 618 93.47 -70.44 -207.92
C LEU A 618 94.09 -69.13 -208.43
N ASN A 619 94.52 -68.23 -207.54
CA ASN A 619 95.26 -67.02 -207.91
C ASN A 619 96.66 -67.32 -208.44
N SER A 620 97.31 -68.38 -207.95
CA SER A 620 98.59 -68.86 -208.50
C SER A 620 98.42 -69.42 -209.92
N ASN A 621 97.37 -70.22 -210.17
CA ASN A 621 97.06 -70.76 -211.51
C ASN A 621 96.68 -69.67 -212.53
N VAL A 622 96.02 -68.59 -212.10
CA VAL A 622 95.70 -67.43 -212.98
C VAL A 622 96.96 -66.64 -213.35
N SER A 623 97.97 -66.59 -212.48
CA SER A 623 99.27 -65.98 -212.79
C SER A 623 100.09 -66.82 -213.78
N GLU A 624 100.07 -68.15 -213.68
CA GLU A 624 100.71 -69.04 -214.67
C GLU A 624 100.04 -68.99 -216.04
N LEU A 625 98.70 -68.96 -216.10
CA LEU A 625 97.96 -68.83 -217.36
C LEU A 625 98.17 -67.46 -218.04
N LYS A 626 98.35 -66.39 -217.27
CA LYS A 626 98.71 -65.06 -217.83
C LYS A 626 100.13 -65.00 -218.38
N ALA A 627 101.06 -65.77 -217.81
CA ALA A 627 102.41 -65.89 -218.36
C ALA A 627 102.40 -66.66 -219.68
N GLY A 628 101.65 -67.77 -219.76
CA GLY A 628 101.49 -68.55 -220.99
C GLY A 628 100.77 -67.78 -222.13
N LEU A 629 99.84 -66.88 -221.80
CA LEU A 629 99.15 -66.06 -222.80
C LEU A 629 100.10 -65.04 -223.46
N ARG A 630 101.05 -64.47 -222.71
CA ARG A 630 102.06 -63.54 -223.24
C ARG A 630 103.05 -64.22 -224.19
N GLU A 631 103.33 -65.49 -223.95
CA GLU A 631 104.21 -66.30 -224.79
C GLU A 631 103.55 -66.67 -226.13
N LEU A 632 102.23 -66.92 -226.14
CA LEU A 632 101.47 -67.13 -227.37
C LEU A 632 101.25 -65.83 -228.17
N GLU A 633 101.01 -64.69 -227.51
CA GLU A 633 100.84 -63.39 -228.21
C GLU A 633 102.13 -62.93 -228.92
N THR A 634 103.29 -63.22 -228.34
CA THR A 634 104.58 -62.91 -228.98
C THR A 634 104.88 -63.82 -230.17
N GLN A 635 104.47 -65.10 -230.12
CA GLN A 635 104.54 -65.99 -231.27
C GLN A 635 103.58 -65.55 -232.39
N LEU A 636 102.37 -65.09 -232.04
CA LEU A 636 101.39 -64.60 -232.99
C LEU A 636 101.92 -63.36 -233.73
N THR A 637 102.47 -62.39 -232.99
CA THR A 637 103.06 -61.19 -233.60
C THR A 637 104.26 -61.51 -234.50
N MET A 638 105.07 -62.51 -234.15
CA MET A 638 106.22 -62.87 -234.97
C MET A 638 105.82 -63.64 -236.24
N LEU A 639 104.83 -64.52 -236.18
CA LEU A 639 104.24 -65.15 -237.36
C LEU A 639 103.55 -64.11 -238.26
N THR A 640 102.97 -63.07 -237.66
CA THR A 640 102.47 -61.92 -238.42
C THR A 640 103.61 -61.14 -239.10
N SER A 641 104.79 -61.07 -238.46
CA SER A 641 106.01 -60.46 -239.02
C SER A 641 106.60 -61.30 -240.16
N GLN A 642 106.59 -62.63 -240.04
CA GLN A 642 106.99 -63.54 -241.12
C GLN A 642 106.04 -63.45 -242.32
N LEU A 643 104.75 -63.24 -242.07
CA LEU A 643 103.77 -62.94 -243.12
C LEU A 643 104.02 -61.58 -243.79
N ARG A 644 104.45 -60.55 -243.05
CA ARG A 644 104.79 -59.23 -243.63
C ARG A 644 106.04 -59.26 -244.51
N ASN A 645 107.08 -60.00 -244.11
CA ASN A 645 108.35 -60.09 -244.84
C ASN A 645 108.30 -60.96 -246.11
N LEU A 646 107.33 -61.87 -246.20
CA LEU A 646 107.04 -62.61 -247.43
C LEU A 646 106.22 -61.79 -248.44
N GLY A 647 106.00 -60.49 -248.22
CA GLY A 647 105.49 -59.54 -249.21
C GLY A 647 104.04 -59.10 -249.04
N PHE A 648 103.43 -59.33 -247.87
CA PHE A 648 102.02 -59.05 -247.63
C PHE A 648 101.85 -57.80 -246.72
N GLU A 649 101.57 -56.60 -247.29
CA GLU A 649 101.02 -55.43 -246.54
C GLU A 649 99.61 -55.78 -245.96
N LYS A 650 98.95 -56.88 -246.45
CA LYS A 650 97.72 -57.63 -245.99
C LYS A 650 97.57 -59.08 -246.60
N PRO A 651 96.74 -60.06 -246.11
CA PRO A 651 96.57 -61.46 -246.61
C PRO A 651 95.92 -61.68 -248.02
N LEU A 652 96.29 -60.92 -249.07
CA LEU A 652 95.43 -60.14 -250.00
C LEU A 652 94.80 -58.96 -249.25
N GLU A 653 94.66 -57.75 -249.85
CA GLU A 653 94.00 -56.62 -249.16
C GLU A 653 92.65 -57.07 -248.58
N THR A 654 92.58 -57.42 -247.30
CA THR A 654 92.19 -56.45 -246.28
C THR A 654 92.98 -56.65 -245.01
#